data_AF-A0A2M6U4H2-F1
#
_entry.id   AF-A0A2M6U4H2-F1
#
_cell.length_a   1.000
_cell.length_b   1.000
_cell.length_c   1.000
_cell.angle_alpha   90.00
_cell.angle_beta   90.00
_cell.angle_gamma   90.00
#
_symmetry.space_group_name_H-M   'P 1'
#
loop_
_entity.id
_entity.type
_entity.pdbx_description
1 polymer ?
#
loop_
_entity_poly.entity_id
_entity_poly.type
_entity_poly.pdbx_seq_one_letter_code
_entity_poly.pdbx_strand_id
1 'polypeptide(L)'
;MLIKPSLIAGSERRFKQAEFSPDALNRKLGDGPIEMTVDKMRLRQRQLLAETQDVEKAEIGLERIIQGNDLDSINYLAKGTAASRSVCRIQLRDLKSNLLGYGSGFLIGPGLLMTNHHVFGKPAEAANSIADFNYELDISGQERVPVRFGFEPGKFFYTNDRLDFSIVAVAPTSQSGGEELEDFGWLPLSGAPGKADPGEYLTIIQHPSGQMKQVCVRENKLLKYVGDFLWYNTDTTAGSSGSPAFNRFWQVVALHHSGVPRKDAQGRTLTKDGKVWKPSMDESLIDWIANEGIRISAIVADLKVAVGSHPMIKPVLDEEEPPTRHEVEKVRAPATAPAFGANIWVEQSLDGTSLVVPIRVPLPMLRKDIPFAPLPPVPGPAGGNGGAPNGGTPLIPPPAALLPHISANNGLPMEAVHIDQSTLKSRPGYKASFLGTGKFSVPLPKVPAALKSSIATLKGSSKQSELKYFNYSVVMNKERRLAFFSCVNIDGGKQQDVGKREGDSWLRDPRIDDDAQIGDEFYRKQATLEADRSKNPFDRGHLVRRLDATWGDTVAAAKQHGDDSFHFTNCSPQFFSFNQGKQLWAGLEDYTRDVLLEGEEKGIVMNGPVFDGPDADGSDLPNPAGRPHKDPSFGGVQIPKYFWKILIRRNEDGDALKAAAFLMSQRKLIMDIDRIQEADLREKMSEEDVSVFQVSIADLTKLTKLDFGNLADADSHEATSVGPRRIESYEDIRL
;
A
#
# COMPACT_ATOMS: atom_id res chain seq x y z
N MET A 1 -15.50 -19.89 18.61
CA MET A 1 -14.07 -19.87 18.26
C MET A 1 -13.55 -18.56 18.84
N LEU A 2 -12.81 -18.64 19.95
CA LEU A 2 -12.34 -17.47 20.69
C LEU A 2 -11.21 -16.80 19.91
N ILE A 3 -11.39 -15.52 19.60
CA ILE A 3 -10.34 -14.63 19.08
C ILE A 3 -9.08 -14.84 19.92
N LYS A 4 -7.90 -15.03 19.29
CA LYS A 4 -6.65 -15.26 20.02
C LYS A 4 -6.45 -14.11 21.03
N PRO A 5 -6.22 -14.38 22.34
CA PRO A 5 -6.02 -13.32 23.33
C PRO A 5 -4.90 -12.33 22.96
N SER A 6 -3.90 -12.79 22.20
CA SER A 6 -2.83 -11.95 21.64
C SER A 6 -3.32 -10.92 20.62
N LEU A 7 -4.36 -11.23 19.84
CA LEU A 7 -4.97 -10.33 18.85
C LEU A 7 -5.73 -9.21 19.55
N ILE A 8 -6.55 -9.56 20.56
CA ILE A 8 -7.24 -8.59 21.39
C ILE A 8 -6.21 -7.71 22.12
N ALA A 9 -5.16 -8.30 22.70
CA ALA A 9 -4.07 -7.55 23.34
C ALA A 9 -3.28 -6.63 22.38
N GLY A 10 -3.16 -7.00 21.09
CA GLY A 10 -2.58 -6.16 20.04
C GLY A 10 -3.43 -4.92 19.76
N SER A 11 -4.73 -5.15 19.53
CA SER A 11 -5.74 -4.10 19.34
C SER A 11 -5.83 -3.18 20.57
N GLU A 12 -5.72 -3.75 21.77
CA GLU A 12 -5.70 -3.03 23.05
C GLU A 12 -4.48 -2.14 23.24
N ARG A 13 -3.28 -2.60 22.83
CA ARG A 13 -2.07 -1.78 22.92
C ARG A 13 -2.19 -0.53 22.06
N ARG A 14 -2.68 -0.70 20.83
CA ARG A 14 -3.05 0.42 19.94
C ARG A 14 -4.10 1.32 20.57
N PHE A 15 -5.07 0.74 21.28
CA PHE A 15 -6.12 1.49 21.98
C PHE A 15 -5.62 2.35 23.14
N LYS A 16 -4.80 1.78 24.02
CA LYS A 16 -4.23 2.51 25.17
C LYS A 16 -3.30 3.64 24.73
N GLN A 17 -2.57 3.47 23.63
CA GLN A 17 -1.69 4.50 23.07
C GLN A 17 -2.45 5.66 22.41
N ALA A 18 -3.72 5.46 22.03
CA ALA A 18 -4.48 6.43 21.25
C ALA A 18 -5.33 7.41 22.09
N GLU A 19 -5.35 7.28 23.43
CA GLU A 19 -6.07 8.13 24.41
C GLU A 19 -7.45 8.62 23.93
N PHE A 20 -8.37 7.73 23.52
CA PHE A 20 -9.70 8.16 23.06
C PHE A 20 -10.85 7.22 23.43
N SER A 21 -12.08 7.77 23.36
CA SER A 21 -13.34 7.06 23.56
C SER A 21 -14.11 6.95 22.24
N PRO A 22 -14.42 5.73 21.75
CA PRO A 22 -15.25 5.53 20.55
C PRO A 22 -16.61 6.22 20.63
N ASP A 23 -17.29 6.15 21.78
CA ASP A 23 -18.60 6.79 21.98
C ASP A 23 -18.52 8.33 21.94
N ALA A 24 -17.42 8.91 22.42
CA ALA A 24 -17.19 10.34 22.35
C ALA A 24 -16.84 10.78 20.91
N LEU A 25 -16.06 9.96 20.21
CA LEU A 25 -15.67 10.23 18.83
C LEU A 25 -16.84 10.09 17.86
N ASN A 26 -17.68 9.05 18.01
CA ASN A 26 -18.91 8.90 17.23
C ASN A 26 -19.85 10.09 17.46
N ARG A 27 -20.04 10.52 18.72
CA ARG A 27 -20.82 11.72 19.05
C ARG A 27 -20.23 13.00 18.47
N LYS A 28 -18.91 13.13 18.43
CA LYS A 28 -18.22 14.28 17.84
C LYS A 28 -18.40 14.32 16.32
N LEU A 29 -18.28 13.17 15.66
CA LEU A 29 -18.47 13.06 14.22
C LEU A 29 -19.94 13.37 13.85
N GLY A 30 -20.89 12.87 14.64
CA GLY A 30 -22.32 13.07 14.38
C GLY A 30 -22.75 12.56 13.01
N ASP A 31 -23.99 12.83 12.62
CA ASP A 31 -24.53 12.52 11.26
C ASP A 31 -24.52 13.75 10.34
N GLY A 32 -23.79 14.80 10.76
CA GLY A 32 -23.69 16.06 10.03
C GLY A 32 -22.56 16.07 9.01
N PRO A 33 -22.21 17.26 8.50
CA PRO A 33 -21.15 17.39 7.52
C PRO A 33 -19.81 16.82 8.01
N ILE A 34 -19.15 16.06 7.15
CA ILE A 34 -17.83 15.48 7.41
C ILE A 34 -16.77 16.55 7.21
N GLU A 35 -15.96 16.80 8.24
CA GLU A 35 -14.78 17.65 8.12
C GLU A 35 -13.69 16.92 7.31
N MET A 36 -13.62 17.22 6.03
CA MET A 36 -12.55 16.78 5.15
C MET A 36 -11.57 17.91 4.86
N THR A 37 -10.28 17.60 4.89
CA THR A 37 -9.27 18.54 4.38
C THR A 37 -9.44 18.69 2.86
N VAL A 38 -8.98 19.81 2.32
CA VAL A 38 -9.03 20.08 0.87
C VAL A 38 -8.34 18.96 0.07
N ASP A 39 -7.24 18.42 0.58
CA ASP A 39 -6.51 17.32 -0.06
C ASP A 39 -7.34 16.04 -0.10
N LYS A 40 -8.07 15.72 0.98
CA LYS A 40 -8.98 14.57 1.05
C LYS A 40 -10.16 14.73 0.12
N MET A 41 -10.76 15.92 0.06
CA MET A 41 -11.87 16.21 -0.86
C MET A 41 -11.47 15.95 -2.31
N ARG A 42 -10.23 16.31 -2.68
CA ARG A 42 -9.75 16.15 -4.07
C ARG A 42 -9.28 14.75 -4.41
N LEU A 43 -8.66 14.04 -3.45
CA LEU A 43 -8.42 12.60 -3.60
C LEU A 43 -9.76 11.88 -3.84
N ARG A 44 -10.78 12.23 -3.06
CA ARG A 44 -12.12 11.65 -3.17
C ARG A 44 -12.80 12.02 -4.48
N GLN A 45 -12.69 13.27 -4.94
CA GLN A 45 -13.17 13.70 -6.25
C GLN A 45 -12.54 12.90 -7.39
N ARG A 46 -11.23 12.65 -7.34
CA ARG A 46 -10.52 11.84 -8.36
C ARG A 46 -11.01 10.40 -8.39
N GLN A 47 -11.19 9.79 -7.22
CA GLN A 47 -11.74 8.43 -7.10
C GLN A 47 -13.16 8.37 -7.67
N LEU A 48 -14.01 9.32 -7.27
CA LEU A 48 -15.36 9.47 -7.77
C LEU A 48 -15.39 9.62 -9.29
N LEU A 49 -14.51 10.45 -9.85
CA LEU A 49 -14.41 10.66 -11.29
C LEU A 49 -13.96 9.39 -12.04
N ALA A 50 -13.02 8.63 -11.47
CA ALA A 50 -12.59 7.35 -12.06
C ALA A 50 -13.73 6.33 -12.10
N GLU A 51 -14.60 6.34 -11.09
CA GLU A 51 -15.75 5.43 -11.01
C GLU A 51 -16.96 5.88 -11.84
N THR A 52 -17.29 7.17 -11.83
CA THR A 52 -18.46 7.70 -12.55
C THR A 52 -18.17 7.96 -14.01
N GLN A 53 -16.89 8.18 -14.35
CA GLN A 53 -16.44 8.71 -15.64
C GLN A 53 -17.19 10.00 -16.05
N ASP A 54 -17.67 10.75 -15.06
CA ASP A 54 -18.59 11.89 -15.21
C ASP A 54 -18.32 12.91 -14.10
N VAL A 55 -17.91 14.11 -14.52
CA VAL A 55 -17.47 15.19 -13.63
C VAL A 55 -18.61 15.71 -12.76
N GLU A 56 -19.79 15.92 -13.32
CA GLU A 56 -20.94 16.47 -12.59
C GLU A 56 -21.42 15.47 -11.53
N LYS A 57 -21.46 14.17 -11.88
CA LYS A 57 -21.78 13.12 -10.90
C LYS A 57 -20.73 12.99 -9.82
N ALA A 58 -19.45 13.18 -10.15
CA ALA A 58 -18.36 13.14 -9.18
C ALA A 58 -18.45 14.32 -8.19
N GLU A 59 -18.80 15.52 -8.65
CA GLU A 59 -19.00 16.69 -7.80
C GLU A 59 -20.21 16.52 -6.87
N ILE A 60 -21.35 16.07 -7.41
CA ILE A 60 -22.55 15.78 -6.61
C ILE A 60 -22.26 14.67 -5.58
N GLY A 61 -21.52 13.64 -5.97
CA GLY A 61 -21.12 12.55 -5.07
C GLY A 61 -20.23 13.05 -3.92
N LEU A 62 -19.28 13.94 -4.21
CA LEU A 62 -18.40 14.53 -3.23
C LEU A 62 -19.16 15.45 -2.26
N GLU A 63 -20.04 16.31 -2.78
CA GLU A 63 -20.89 17.18 -1.97
C GLU A 63 -21.74 16.36 -1.00
N ARG A 64 -22.30 15.24 -1.46
CA ARG A 64 -23.08 14.33 -0.60
C ARG A 64 -22.25 13.70 0.50
N ILE A 65 -21.01 13.28 0.21
CA ILE A 65 -20.10 12.77 1.24
C ILE A 65 -19.85 13.85 2.29
N ILE A 66 -19.48 15.06 1.85
CA ILE A 66 -19.16 16.17 2.76
C ILE A 66 -20.36 16.58 3.58
N GLN A 67 -21.58 16.58 3.02
CA GLN A 67 -22.79 16.96 3.76
C GLN A 67 -23.31 15.87 4.71
N GLY A 68 -22.71 14.66 4.71
CA GLY A 68 -23.26 13.52 5.45
C GLY A 68 -24.59 13.04 4.85
N ASN A 69 -24.77 13.17 3.54
CA ASN A 69 -25.98 12.80 2.83
C ASN A 69 -25.94 11.33 2.38
N ASP A 70 -26.78 10.51 3.02
CA ASP A 70 -26.93 9.07 2.75
C ASP A 70 -27.85 8.75 1.54
N LEU A 71 -28.30 9.75 0.78
CA LEU A 71 -29.05 9.52 -0.46
C LEU A 71 -28.15 8.94 -1.55
N ASP A 72 -28.29 7.64 -1.77
CA ASP A 72 -27.70 6.90 -2.87
C ASP A 72 -28.72 6.48 -3.93
N SER A 73 -28.23 6.23 -5.16
CA SER A 73 -29.06 5.69 -6.23
C SER A 73 -29.53 4.27 -5.88
N ILE A 74 -30.73 3.89 -6.34
CA ILE A 74 -31.27 2.54 -6.10
C ILE A 74 -30.34 1.42 -6.61
N ASN A 75 -29.49 1.71 -7.61
CA ASN A 75 -28.50 0.75 -8.10
C ASN A 75 -27.42 0.41 -7.06
N TYR A 76 -27.29 1.15 -5.97
CA TYR A 76 -26.44 0.82 -4.83
C TYR A 76 -26.75 -0.59 -4.29
N LEU A 77 -28.05 -0.95 -4.20
CA LEU A 77 -28.45 -2.28 -3.74
C LEU A 77 -28.08 -3.39 -4.74
N ALA A 78 -28.17 -3.09 -6.04
CA ALA A 78 -27.78 -4.02 -7.10
C ALA A 78 -26.25 -4.25 -7.09
N LYS A 79 -25.46 -3.18 -6.94
CA LYS A 79 -24.00 -3.26 -6.76
C LYS A 79 -23.62 -4.05 -5.52
N GLY A 80 -24.33 -3.85 -4.40
CA GLY A 80 -24.14 -4.63 -3.18
C GLY A 80 -24.44 -6.10 -3.35
N THR A 81 -25.50 -6.42 -4.08
CA THR A 81 -25.84 -7.81 -4.42
C THR A 81 -24.77 -8.44 -5.30
N ALA A 82 -24.18 -7.69 -6.25
CA ALA A 82 -23.08 -8.17 -7.06
C ALA A 82 -21.82 -8.43 -6.21
N ALA A 83 -21.44 -7.48 -5.35
CA ALA A 83 -20.28 -7.60 -4.46
C ALA A 83 -20.44 -8.75 -3.45
N SER A 84 -21.66 -9.02 -2.98
CA SER A 84 -21.94 -10.09 -2.01
C SER A 84 -21.68 -11.50 -2.57
N ARG A 85 -21.68 -11.67 -3.91
CA ARG A 85 -21.46 -12.97 -4.57
C ARG A 85 -20.09 -13.54 -4.26
N SER A 86 -19.08 -12.68 -4.17
CA SER A 86 -17.69 -13.06 -3.89
C SER A 86 -17.44 -13.37 -2.42
N VAL A 87 -18.40 -13.11 -1.52
CA VAL A 87 -18.28 -13.35 -0.07
C VAL A 87 -18.88 -14.71 0.29
N CYS A 88 -18.14 -15.48 1.09
CA CYS A 88 -18.52 -16.83 1.50
C CYS A 88 -18.30 -17.06 3.00
N ARG A 89 -18.94 -18.12 3.51
CA ARG A 89 -18.64 -18.67 4.84
C ARG A 89 -17.52 -19.68 4.73
N ILE A 90 -16.54 -19.60 5.63
CA ILE A 90 -15.50 -20.61 5.78
C ILE A 90 -15.91 -21.58 6.89
N GLN A 91 -15.98 -22.87 6.58
CA GLN A 91 -16.06 -23.93 7.57
C GLN A 91 -14.63 -24.40 7.90
N LEU A 92 -14.14 -24.09 9.09
CA LEU A 92 -12.82 -24.53 9.53
C LEU A 92 -12.88 -25.97 9.98
N ARG A 93 -12.02 -26.83 9.43
CA ARG A 93 -12.00 -28.27 9.73
C ARG A 93 -10.61 -28.75 10.10
N ASP A 94 -10.55 -29.75 10.98
CA ASP A 94 -9.30 -30.41 11.35
C ASP A 94 -8.83 -31.42 10.28
N LEU A 95 -7.68 -32.05 10.52
CA LEU A 95 -7.13 -33.08 9.62
C LEU A 95 -8.04 -34.32 9.46
N LYS A 96 -9.00 -34.53 10.37
CA LYS A 96 -10.00 -35.59 10.33
C LYS A 96 -11.35 -35.11 9.78
N SER A 97 -11.39 -33.89 9.22
CA SER A 97 -12.60 -33.23 8.70
C SER A 97 -13.68 -32.88 9.75
N ASN A 98 -13.35 -32.88 11.04
CA ASN A 98 -14.25 -32.41 12.09
C ASN A 98 -14.35 -30.88 12.04
N LEU A 99 -15.56 -30.35 12.22
CA LEU A 99 -15.80 -28.91 12.26
C LEU A 99 -15.21 -28.30 13.56
N LEU A 100 -14.32 -27.32 13.40
CA LEU A 100 -13.68 -26.57 14.47
C LEU A 100 -14.34 -25.21 14.73
N GLY A 101 -14.89 -24.59 13.68
CA GLY A 101 -15.50 -23.27 13.78
C GLY A 101 -15.86 -22.70 12.41
N TYR A 102 -16.21 -21.42 12.42
CA TYR A 102 -16.60 -20.67 11.24
C TYR A 102 -15.83 -19.36 11.15
N GLY A 103 -15.61 -18.91 9.91
CA GLY A 103 -15.12 -17.59 9.57
C GLY A 103 -15.82 -17.08 8.31
N SER A 104 -15.43 -15.89 7.88
CA SER A 104 -15.81 -15.28 6.61
C SER A 104 -14.60 -15.18 5.70
N GLY A 105 -14.83 -15.10 4.40
CA GLY A 105 -13.79 -14.83 3.42
C GLY A 105 -14.37 -14.37 2.10
N PHE A 106 -13.54 -13.83 1.22
CA PHE A 106 -14.00 -13.33 -0.07
C PHE A 106 -12.95 -13.48 -1.17
N LEU A 107 -13.41 -13.63 -2.40
CA LEU A 107 -12.55 -13.73 -3.58
C LEU A 107 -11.93 -12.36 -3.91
N ILE A 108 -10.63 -12.35 -4.22
CA ILE A 108 -9.83 -11.13 -4.46
C ILE A 108 -9.17 -11.10 -5.84
N GLY A 109 -9.29 -12.18 -6.60
CA GLY A 109 -8.72 -12.38 -7.93
C GLY A 109 -9.02 -13.78 -8.43
N PRO A 110 -8.54 -14.13 -9.64
CA PRO A 110 -8.78 -15.44 -10.25
C PRO A 110 -8.29 -16.59 -9.35
N GLY A 111 -9.24 -17.34 -8.77
CA GLY A 111 -8.93 -18.51 -7.94
C GLY A 111 -8.35 -18.20 -6.54
N LEU A 112 -8.36 -16.95 -6.09
CA LEU A 112 -7.79 -16.55 -4.80
C LEU A 112 -8.84 -16.01 -3.83
N LEU A 113 -8.79 -16.50 -2.59
CA LEU A 113 -9.65 -16.07 -1.49
C LEU A 113 -8.81 -15.46 -0.35
N MET A 114 -9.29 -14.36 0.21
CA MET A 114 -8.75 -13.71 1.41
C MET A 114 -9.58 -14.00 2.66
N THR A 115 -8.90 -14.23 3.79
CA THR A 115 -9.47 -14.30 5.15
C THR A 115 -8.41 -13.87 6.17
N ASN A 116 -8.62 -14.07 7.48
CA ASN A 116 -7.62 -13.74 8.50
C ASN A 116 -6.55 -14.82 8.70
N HIS A 117 -5.38 -14.41 9.21
CA HIS A 117 -4.33 -15.35 9.65
C HIS A 117 -4.82 -16.24 10.80
N HIS A 118 -5.60 -15.70 11.73
CA HIS A 118 -6.15 -16.52 12.81
C HIS A 118 -7.26 -17.49 12.34
N VAL A 119 -7.76 -17.34 11.10
CA VAL A 119 -8.65 -18.32 10.44
C VAL A 119 -7.78 -19.40 9.78
N PHE A 120 -6.83 -19.01 8.93
CA PHE A 120 -5.85 -19.91 8.33
C PHE A 120 -4.42 -19.46 8.63
N GLY A 121 -3.82 -20.01 9.67
CA GLY A 121 -2.44 -19.69 10.03
C GLY A 121 -1.42 -20.55 9.30
N LYS A 122 -1.86 -21.71 8.78
CA LYS A 122 -1.00 -22.68 8.07
C LYS A 122 -1.75 -23.35 6.92
N PRO A 123 -1.04 -23.80 5.86
CA PRO A 123 -1.64 -24.55 4.74
C PRO A 123 -2.51 -25.74 5.19
N ALA A 124 -2.09 -26.47 6.22
CA ALA A 124 -2.79 -27.64 6.73
C ALA A 124 -4.19 -27.33 7.30
N GLU A 125 -4.42 -26.11 7.79
CA GLU A 125 -5.71 -25.67 8.33
C GLU A 125 -6.71 -25.36 7.20
N ALA A 126 -6.22 -24.97 6.02
CA ALA A 126 -7.04 -24.74 4.84
C ALA A 126 -7.40 -26.04 4.09
N ALA A 127 -6.51 -27.03 4.09
CA ALA A 127 -6.60 -28.22 3.23
C ALA A 127 -7.94 -28.98 3.29
N ASN A 128 -8.55 -29.11 4.48
CA ASN A 128 -9.84 -29.79 4.66
C ASN A 128 -11.01 -28.82 4.88
N SER A 129 -10.73 -27.52 4.94
CA SER A 129 -11.75 -26.49 5.16
C SER A 129 -12.56 -26.26 3.88
N ILE A 130 -13.74 -25.68 4.02
CA ILE A 130 -14.70 -25.51 2.91
C ILE A 130 -15.16 -24.06 2.83
N ALA A 131 -15.23 -23.51 1.62
CA ALA A 131 -15.89 -22.23 1.34
C ALA A 131 -17.34 -22.47 0.87
N ASP A 132 -18.32 -22.00 1.62
CA ASP A 132 -19.75 -22.04 1.27
C ASP A 132 -20.16 -20.71 0.63
N PHE A 133 -20.29 -20.70 -0.69
CA PHE A 133 -20.92 -19.60 -1.41
C PHE A 133 -22.44 -19.79 -1.46
N ASN A 134 -23.20 -18.70 -1.65
CA ASN A 134 -24.67 -18.69 -1.62
C ASN A 134 -25.29 -19.28 -0.34
N TYR A 135 -24.56 -19.31 0.78
CA TYR A 135 -25.15 -19.64 2.08
C TYR A 135 -25.93 -18.43 2.62
N GLU A 136 -27.10 -18.18 2.03
CA GLU A 136 -27.91 -16.98 2.20
C GLU A 136 -29.39 -17.27 1.92
N LEU A 137 -30.25 -16.30 2.21
CA LEU A 137 -31.67 -16.33 1.85
C LEU A 137 -31.89 -15.74 0.45
N ASP A 138 -32.83 -16.32 -0.29
CA ASP A 138 -33.33 -15.74 -1.54
C ASP A 138 -34.40 -14.65 -1.29
N ILE A 139 -34.95 -14.09 -2.38
CA ILE A 139 -35.96 -13.02 -2.33
C ILE A 139 -37.28 -13.44 -1.67
N SER A 140 -37.59 -14.74 -1.62
CA SER A 140 -38.74 -15.31 -0.90
C SER A 140 -38.44 -15.62 0.57
N GLY A 141 -37.21 -15.37 1.03
CA GLY A 141 -36.76 -15.72 2.37
C GLY A 141 -36.53 -17.23 2.55
N GLN A 142 -36.32 -17.98 1.47
CA GLN A 142 -35.92 -19.38 1.51
C GLN A 142 -34.40 -19.52 1.48
N GLU A 143 -33.87 -20.52 2.18
CA GLU A 143 -32.45 -20.84 2.15
C GLU A 143 -32.03 -21.32 0.75
N ARG A 144 -31.01 -20.67 0.19
CA ARG A 144 -30.37 -21.13 -1.04
C ARG A 144 -29.50 -22.35 -0.76
N VAL A 145 -29.42 -23.25 -1.74
CA VAL A 145 -28.48 -24.37 -1.69
C VAL A 145 -27.05 -23.83 -1.76
N PRO A 146 -26.20 -24.07 -0.75
CA PRO A 146 -24.84 -23.54 -0.76
C PRO A 146 -23.97 -24.25 -1.80
N VAL A 147 -23.14 -23.49 -2.50
CA VAL A 147 -22.15 -24.01 -3.44
C VAL A 147 -20.81 -24.11 -2.72
N ARG A 148 -20.28 -25.32 -2.62
CA ARG A 148 -19.11 -25.63 -1.80
C ARG A 148 -17.86 -25.79 -2.64
N PHE A 149 -16.82 -25.05 -2.28
CA PHE A 149 -15.49 -25.17 -2.87
C PHE A 149 -14.47 -25.62 -1.83
N GLY A 150 -13.53 -26.47 -2.25
CA GLY A 150 -12.36 -26.83 -1.46
C GLY A 150 -11.23 -25.82 -1.65
N PHE A 151 -10.34 -25.73 -0.68
CA PHE A 151 -9.11 -24.94 -0.80
C PHE A 151 -7.97 -25.79 -1.38
N GLU A 152 -7.09 -25.15 -2.14
CA GLU A 152 -5.91 -25.76 -2.75
C GLU A 152 -4.64 -25.07 -2.25
N PRO A 153 -4.32 -25.15 -0.94
CA PRO A 153 -3.17 -24.43 -0.37
C PRO A 153 -1.82 -24.89 -0.93
N GLY A 154 -1.76 -26.06 -1.59
CA GLY A 154 -0.59 -26.51 -2.35
C GLY A 154 -0.36 -25.78 -3.68
N LYS A 155 -1.39 -25.13 -4.25
CA LYS A 155 -1.24 -24.25 -5.42
C LYS A 155 -0.79 -22.85 -5.01
N PHE A 156 -1.44 -22.28 -4.00
CA PHE A 156 -1.04 -21.01 -3.42
C PHE A 156 -1.53 -20.88 -1.98
N PHE A 157 -0.63 -20.45 -1.09
CA PHE A 157 -0.95 -20.05 0.27
C PHE A 157 0.03 -18.97 0.72
N TYR A 158 -0.50 -17.85 1.19
CA TYR A 158 0.27 -16.78 1.81
C TYR A 158 -0.42 -16.34 3.09
N THR A 159 0.34 -16.06 4.14
CA THR A 159 -0.23 -15.64 5.43
C THR A 159 0.69 -14.63 6.12
N ASN A 160 0.08 -13.65 6.78
CA ASN A 160 0.75 -12.60 7.52
C ASN A 160 0.11 -12.47 8.91
N ASP A 161 0.84 -12.89 9.96
CA ASP A 161 0.38 -12.82 11.35
C ASP A 161 0.31 -11.37 11.87
N ARG A 162 1.25 -10.50 11.46
CA ARG A 162 1.31 -9.11 11.93
C ARG A 162 0.07 -8.31 11.52
N LEU A 163 -0.31 -8.43 10.26
CA LEU A 163 -1.52 -7.82 9.72
C LEU A 163 -2.75 -8.68 9.94
N ASP A 164 -2.61 -9.95 10.31
CA ASP A 164 -3.69 -10.90 10.51
C ASP A 164 -4.53 -11.20 9.25
N PHE A 165 -3.87 -11.51 8.13
CA PHE A 165 -4.54 -11.96 6.91
C PHE A 165 -3.89 -13.19 6.27
N SER A 166 -4.68 -13.91 5.49
CA SER A 166 -4.26 -15.08 4.70
C SER A 166 -4.93 -15.07 3.34
N ILE A 167 -4.21 -15.53 2.33
CA ILE A 167 -4.68 -15.74 0.98
C ILE A 167 -4.43 -17.19 0.62
N VAL A 168 -5.45 -17.86 0.08
CA VAL A 168 -5.39 -19.26 -0.28
C VAL A 168 -6.06 -19.49 -1.63
N ALA A 169 -5.46 -20.36 -2.46
CA ALA A 169 -6.09 -20.80 -3.69
C ALA A 169 -7.35 -21.62 -3.41
N VAL A 170 -8.35 -21.47 -4.27
CA VAL A 170 -9.62 -22.20 -4.20
C VAL A 170 -9.77 -23.05 -5.46
N ALA A 171 -10.34 -24.25 -5.30
CA ALA A 171 -10.61 -25.13 -6.42
C ALA A 171 -11.48 -24.42 -7.48
N PRO A 172 -11.20 -24.58 -8.78
CA PRO A 172 -11.93 -23.88 -9.83
C PRO A 172 -13.39 -24.35 -9.96
N THR A 173 -13.71 -25.57 -9.51
CA THR A 173 -15.03 -26.18 -9.66
C THR A 173 -15.56 -26.66 -8.31
N SER A 174 -16.87 -26.59 -8.10
CA SER A 174 -17.52 -26.97 -6.85
C SER A 174 -17.42 -28.47 -6.55
N GLN A 175 -17.51 -28.85 -5.27
CA GLN A 175 -17.41 -30.25 -4.81
C GLN A 175 -18.50 -31.16 -5.39
N SER A 176 -19.68 -30.62 -5.71
CA SER A 176 -20.76 -31.38 -6.34
C SER A 176 -20.60 -31.54 -7.86
N GLY A 177 -19.67 -30.80 -8.46
CA GLY A 177 -19.57 -30.62 -9.91
C GLY A 177 -20.71 -29.74 -10.45
N GLY A 178 -20.41 -28.87 -11.41
CA GLY A 178 -21.42 -28.12 -12.16
C GLY A 178 -21.52 -26.62 -11.89
N GLU A 179 -20.73 -26.09 -10.94
CA GLU A 179 -20.59 -24.64 -10.72
C GLU A 179 -19.10 -24.29 -10.75
N GLU A 180 -18.73 -23.24 -11.49
CA GLU A 180 -17.36 -22.74 -11.58
C GLU A 180 -17.16 -21.57 -10.61
N LEU A 181 -15.98 -21.48 -9.99
CA LEU A 181 -15.65 -20.42 -9.03
C LEU A 181 -15.71 -19.03 -9.67
N GLU A 182 -15.34 -18.93 -10.94
CA GLU A 182 -15.38 -17.69 -11.73
C GLU A 182 -16.81 -17.12 -11.82
N ASP A 183 -17.86 -17.96 -11.73
CA ASP A 183 -19.25 -17.49 -11.73
C ASP A 183 -19.60 -16.65 -10.49
N PHE A 184 -18.78 -16.68 -9.42
CA PHE A 184 -18.94 -15.86 -8.21
C PHE A 184 -18.21 -14.51 -8.28
N GLY A 185 -17.37 -14.29 -9.30
CA GLY A 185 -16.55 -13.08 -9.44
C GLY A 185 -15.61 -12.85 -8.26
N TRP A 186 -14.92 -11.71 -8.24
CA TRP A 186 -14.05 -11.30 -7.13
C TRP A 186 -14.13 -9.80 -6.88
N LEU A 187 -13.56 -9.37 -5.76
CA LEU A 187 -13.50 -7.97 -5.34
C LEU A 187 -12.10 -7.42 -5.61
N PRO A 188 -11.93 -6.50 -6.57
CA PRO A 188 -10.64 -5.87 -6.83
C PRO A 188 -10.11 -5.13 -5.60
N LEU A 189 -8.81 -5.25 -5.35
CA LEU A 189 -8.17 -4.66 -4.17
C LEU A 189 -7.37 -3.43 -4.54
N SER A 190 -8.00 -2.25 -4.45
CA SER A 190 -7.25 -1.03 -4.72
C SER A 190 -6.19 -0.75 -3.65
N GLY A 191 -4.94 -0.59 -4.10
CA GLY A 191 -3.80 -0.25 -3.23
C GLY A 191 -3.78 1.21 -2.77
N ALA A 192 -4.65 2.05 -3.35
CA ALA A 192 -4.70 3.47 -3.03
C ALA A 192 -5.21 3.73 -1.59
N PRO A 193 -4.58 4.65 -0.84
CA PRO A 193 -5.12 5.12 0.44
C PRO A 193 -6.34 6.04 0.24
N GLY A 194 -7.02 6.39 1.33
CA GLY A 194 -8.11 7.38 1.32
C GLY A 194 -9.40 6.91 0.64
N LYS A 195 -9.77 5.64 0.80
CA LYS A 195 -11.01 5.07 0.25
C LYS A 195 -12.25 5.33 1.12
N ALA A 196 -12.04 5.84 2.33
CA ALA A 196 -13.09 6.26 3.25
C ALA A 196 -12.52 7.30 4.22
N ASP A 197 -13.35 8.16 4.78
CA ASP A 197 -12.96 9.14 5.79
C ASP A 197 -13.75 8.95 7.09
N PRO A 198 -13.14 9.30 8.26
CA PRO A 198 -13.85 9.30 9.53
C PRO A 198 -15.16 10.09 9.43
N GLY A 199 -16.28 9.47 9.80
CA GLY A 199 -17.62 10.01 9.61
C GLY A 199 -18.42 9.29 8.53
N GLU A 200 -17.77 8.69 7.53
CA GLU A 200 -18.46 7.93 6.49
C GLU A 200 -18.99 6.58 7.01
N TYR A 201 -20.13 6.16 6.49
CA TYR A 201 -20.68 4.83 6.74
C TYR A 201 -19.96 3.77 5.90
N LEU A 202 -19.55 2.69 6.55
CA LEU A 202 -19.04 1.51 5.87
C LEU A 202 -20.19 0.53 5.60
N THR A 203 -19.93 -0.59 4.96
CA THR A 203 -20.89 -1.70 4.85
C THR A 203 -20.13 -2.99 4.99
N ILE A 204 -20.61 -3.92 5.82
CA ILE A 204 -19.92 -5.20 6.05
C ILE A 204 -20.87 -6.33 5.66
N ILE A 205 -20.39 -7.20 4.77
CA ILE A 205 -21.08 -8.44 4.37
C ILE A 205 -20.33 -9.60 5.02
N GLN A 206 -21.04 -10.41 5.81
CA GLN A 206 -20.40 -11.34 6.75
C GLN A 206 -21.28 -12.54 7.08
N HIS A 207 -20.68 -13.54 7.72
CA HIS A 207 -21.35 -14.71 8.28
C HIS A 207 -21.23 -14.74 9.82
N PRO A 208 -21.95 -13.84 10.52
CA PRO A 208 -21.85 -13.72 11.98
C PRO A 208 -22.33 -15.02 12.64
N SER A 209 -21.59 -15.50 13.63
CA SER A 209 -21.81 -16.80 14.30
C SER A 209 -21.84 -18.00 13.34
N GLY A 210 -21.25 -17.87 12.13
CA GLY A 210 -21.34 -18.86 11.07
C GLY A 210 -22.72 -19.00 10.45
N GLN A 211 -23.63 -18.05 10.68
CA GLN A 211 -24.99 -18.05 10.14
C GLN A 211 -25.01 -17.70 8.65
N MET A 212 -26.20 -17.75 8.06
CA MET A 212 -26.44 -17.27 6.69
C MET A 212 -25.92 -15.84 6.52
N LYS A 213 -25.52 -15.50 5.29
CA LYS A 213 -24.94 -14.20 4.94
C LYS A 213 -25.83 -13.06 5.40
N GLN A 214 -25.23 -12.10 6.08
CA GLN A 214 -25.90 -10.92 6.62
C GLN A 214 -25.10 -9.67 6.24
N VAL A 215 -25.78 -8.53 6.24
CA VAL A 215 -25.19 -7.22 5.96
C VAL A 215 -25.52 -6.25 7.07
N CYS A 216 -24.52 -5.51 7.55
CA CYS A 216 -24.72 -4.38 8.45
C CYS A 216 -24.74 -3.09 7.62
N VAL A 217 -25.92 -2.47 7.50
CA VAL A 217 -26.18 -1.28 6.66
C VAL A 217 -26.39 0.02 7.45
N ARG A 218 -26.39 -0.04 8.79
CA ARG A 218 -26.57 1.11 9.69
C ARG A 218 -25.66 0.96 10.90
N GLU A 219 -25.43 2.06 11.60
CA GLU A 219 -24.55 2.09 12.79
C GLU A 219 -23.15 1.55 12.52
N ASN A 220 -22.63 1.84 11.31
CA ASN A 220 -21.42 1.23 10.76
C ASN A 220 -20.34 2.26 10.36
N LYS A 221 -20.29 3.37 11.08
CA LYS A 221 -19.46 4.55 10.78
C LYS A 221 -17.97 4.29 10.98
N LEU A 222 -17.15 4.75 10.05
CA LEU A 222 -15.70 4.82 10.20
C LEU A 222 -15.35 5.87 11.26
N LEU A 223 -14.64 5.46 12.31
CA LEU A 223 -14.29 6.33 13.44
C LEU A 223 -12.92 6.96 13.27
N LYS A 224 -11.91 6.16 12.91
CA LYS A 224 -10.51 6.63 12.86
C LYS A 224 -9.60 5.66 12.12
N TYR A 225 -8.49 6.18 11.62
CA TYR A 225 -7.32 5.42 11.20
C TYR A 225 -6.32 5.22 12.35
N VAL A 226 -5.75 4.01 12.44
CA VAL A 226 -4.74 3.64 13.45
C VAL A 226 -3.64 2.81 12.80
N GLY A 227 -2.61 3.49 12.27
CA GLY A 227 -1.51 2.83 11.56
C GLY A 227 -2.03 2.05 10.35
N ASP A 228 -1.77 0.74 10.31
CA ASP A 228 -2.23 -0.18 9.26
C ASP A 228 -3.71 -0.58 9.38
N PHE A 229 -4.40 -0.10 10.40
CA PHE A 229 -5.77 -0.48 10.73
C PHE A 229 -6.71 0.72 10.64
N LEU A 230 -8.01 0.42 10.59
CA LEU A 230 -9.09 1.38 10.76
C LEU A 230 -10.07 0.87 11.80
N TRP A 231 -10.71 1.80 12.51
CA TRP A 231 -11.70 1.50 13.53
C TRP A 231 -13.05 2.04 13.13
N TYR A 232 -14.09 1.25 13.34
CA TYR A 232 -15.43 1.56 12.87
C TYR A 232 -16.47 0.91 13.79
N ASN A 233 -17.67 1.48 13.82
CA ASN A 233 -18.82 0.81 14.40
C ASN A 233 -19.33 -0.26 13.43
N THR A 234 -19.90 -1.33 13.96
CA THR A 234 -20.76 -2.29 13.24
C THR A 234 -21.20 -3.35 14.23
N ASP A 235 -22.33 -3.99 13.96
CA ASP A 235 -22.69 -5.22 14.65
C ASP A 235 -21.89 -6.39 14.07
N THR A 236 -21.01 -6.98 14.88
CA THR A 236 -20.23 -8.19 14.54
C THR A 236 -20.25 -9.18 15.69
N THR A 237 -20.20 -10.47 15.38
CA THR A 237 -20.03 -11.54 16.36
C THR A 237 -18.95 -12.51 15.87
N ALA A 238 -18.55 -13.48 16.71
CA ALA A 238 -17.61 -14.53 16.31
C ALA A 238 -18.04 -15.17 14.97
N GLY A 239 -17.14 -15.35 14.00
CA GLY A 239 -17.49 -15.81 12.63
C GLY A 239 -17.51 -14.69 11.58
N SER A 240 -17.61 -13.43 12.01
CA SER A 240 -17.39 -12.25 11.14
C SER A 240 -15.93 -12.08 10.69
N SER A 241 -14.97 -12.68 11.38
CA SER A 241 -13.54 -12.64 11.03
C SER A 241 -13.31 -13.01 9.57
N GLY A 242 -12.68 -12.11 8.83
CA GLY A 242 -12.32 -12.28 7.44
C GLY A 242 -13.35 -11.69 6.47
N SER A 243 -14.35 -10.98 6.98
CA SER A 243 -15.33 -10.27 6.15
C SER A 243 -14.76 -8.98 5.55
N PRO A 244 -15.16 -8.63 4.31
CA PRO A 244 -14.82 -7.35 3.72
C PRO A 244 -15.69 -6.23 4.30
N ALA A 245 -15.06 -5.10 4.59
CA ALA A 245 -15.71 -3.83 4.83
C ALA A 245 -15.61 -2.95 3.58
N PHE A 246 -16.74 -2.40 3.15
CA PHE A 246 -16.90 -1.60 1.95
C PHE A 246 -17.15 -0.13 2.27
N ASN A 247 -16.78 0.77 1.36
CA ASN A 247 -17.33 2.12 1.32
C ASN A 247 -18.65 2.17 0.53
N ARG A 248 -19.23 3.36 0.38
CA ARG A 248 -20.48 3.56 -0.39
C ARG A 248 -20.40 3.21 -1.88
N PHE A 249 -19.19 3.04 -2.42
CA PHE A 249 -18.95 2.66 -3.81
C PHE A 249 -18.71 1.16 -4.00
N TRP A 250 -18.85 0.36 -2.93
CA TRP A 250 -18.55 -1.07 -2.92
C TRP A 250 -17.06 -1.41 -3.15
N GLN A 251 -16.17 -0.45 -2.90
CA GLN A 251 -14.73 -0.72 -2.83
C GLN A 251 -14.39 -1.32 -1.47
N VAL A 252 -13.54 -2.36 -1.45
CA VAL A 252 -13.06 -2.94 -0.18
C VAL A 252 -12.07 -1.99 0.48
N VAL A 253 -12.43 -1.49 1.66
CA VAL A 253 -11.61 -0.57 2.46
C VAL A 253 -10.82 -1.29 3.54
N ALA A 254 -11.39 -2.35 4.12
CA ALA A 254 -10.71 -3.16 5.13
C ALA A 254 -11.15 -4.63 5.17
N LEU A 255 -10.30 -5.45 5.77
CA LEU A 255 -10.58 -6.83 6.20
C LEU A 255 -10.90 -6.81 7.70
N HIS A 256 -12.12 -7.19 8.09
CA HIS A 256 -12.49 -7.28 9.51
C HIS A 256 -11.72 -8.39 10.21
N HIS A 257 -11.16 -8.12 11.39
CA HIS A 257 -10.36 -9.13 12.10
C HIS A 257 -10.56 -9.17 13.62
N SER A 258 -10.97 -8.07 14.27
CA SER A 258 -11.22 -8.05 15.71
C SER A 258 -12.28 -7.03 16.12
N GLY A 259 -12.99 -7.33 17.20
CA GLY A 259 -13.69 -6.33 18.00
C GLY A 259 -12.74 -5.69 19.03
N VAL A 260 -13.11 -4.52 19.54
CA VAL A 260 -12.44 -3.81 20.64
C VAL A 260 -13.37 -3.81 21.86
N PRO A 261 -13.02 -4.52 22.95
CA PRO A 261 -13.90 -4.61 24.12
C PRO A 261 -13.72 -3.41 25.06
N ARG A 262 -14.81 -3.00 25.73
CA ARG A 262 -14.74 -2.08 26.87
C ARG A 262 -13.98 -2.75 28.01
N LYS A 263 -13.14 -1.97 28.69
CA LYS A 263 -12.37 -2.42 29.85
C LYS A 263 -12.50 -1.46 31.02
N ASP A 264 -12.35 -1.98 32.24
CA ASP A 264 -12.23 -1.16 33.45
C ASP A 264 -10.84 -0.52 33.59
N ALA A 265 -10.65 0.31 34.62
CA ALA A 265 -9.38 0.98 34.91
C ALA A 265 -8.22 -0.01 35.18
N GLN A 266 -8.51 -1.28 35.47
CA GLN A 266 -7.52 -2.33 35.67
C GLN A 266 -7.27 -3.16 34.40
N GLY A 267 -7.87 -2.79 33.27
CA GLY A 267 -7.69 -3.45 31.98
C GLY A 267 -8.46 -4.76 31.82
N ARG A 268 -9.47 -5.02 32.65
CA ARG A 268 -10.33 -6.22 32.56
C ARG A 268 -11.52 -5.95 31.66
N THR A 269 -11.84 -6.89 30.78
CA THR A 269 -12.98 -6.80 29.85
C THR A 269 -14.29 -6.70 30.60
N LEU A 270 -15.18 -5.83 30.13
CA LEU A 270 -16.50 -5.62 30.69
C LEU A 270 -17.59 -6.24 29.83
N THR A 271 -18.66 -6.68 30.48
CA THR A 271 -19.93 -7.04 29.86
C THR A 271 -20.80 -5.82 29.62
N LYS A 272 -21.84 -5.96 28.79
CA LYS A 272 -22.82 -4.90 28.48
C LYS A 272 -23.52 -4.32 29.72
N ASP A 273 -23.61 -5.07 30.82
CA ASP A 273 -24.14 -4.62 32.11
C ASP A 273 -23.06 -4.08 33.08
N GLY A 274 -21.84 -3.85 32.59
CA GLY A 274 -20.74 -3.23 33.34
C GLY A 274 -20.00 -4.15 34.32
N LYS A 275 -20.23 -5.46 34.29
CA LYS A 275 -19.49 -6.44 35.11
C LYS A 275 -18.22 -6.90 34.41
N VAL A 276 -17.27 -7.45 35.16
CA VAL A 276 -16.06 -8.05 34.58
C VAL A 276 -16.42 -9.36 33.87
N TRP A 277 -16.16 -9.43 32.57
CA TRP A 277 -16.31 -10.63 31.76
C TRP A 277 -15.23 -11.66 32.12
N LYS A 278 -15.62 -12.95 32.15
CA LYS A 278 -14.73 -14.07 32.46
C LYS A 278 -14.75 -15.07 31.30
N PRO A 279 -13.67 -15.84 31.04
CA PRO A 279 -13.64 -16.83 29.94
C PRO A 279 -14.73 -17.90 29.97
N SER A 280 -15.37 -18.12 31.12
CA SER A 280 -16.50 -19.05 31.27
C SER A 280 -17.85 -18.44 30.85
N MET A 281 -17.88 -17.13 30.55
CA MET A 281 -19.08 -16.41 30.14
C MET A 281 -19.18 -16.37 28.62
N ASP A 282 -20.40 -16.24 28.11
CA ASP A 282 -20.65 -16.08 26.69
C ASP A 282 -20.02 -14.78 26.16
N GLU A 283 -19.29 -14.86 25.04
CA GLU A 283 -18.63 -13.71 24.41
C GLU A 283 -19.62 -12.65 23.89
N SER A 284 -20.86 -13.03 23.58
CA SER A 284 -21.92 -12.10 23.18
C SER A 284 -22.30 -11.09 24.29
N LEU A 285 -21.91 -11.38 25.53
CA LEU A 285 -22.09 -10.50 26.67
C LEU A 285 -21.03 -9.41 26.75
N ILE A 286 -19.91 -9.53 26.02
CA ILE A 286 -18.84 -8.52 25.99
C ILE A 286 -19.41 -7.21 25.43
N ASP A 287 -19.06 -6.11 26.08
CA ASP A 287 -19.37 -4.78 25.59
C ASP A 287 -18.34 -4.36 24.54
N TRP A 288 -18.65 -4.60 23.27
CA TRP A 288 -17.80 -4.20 22.14
C TRP A 288 -18.04 -2.73 21.81
N ILE A 289 -17.00 -1.90 21.90
CA ILE A 289 -17.12 -0.44 21.74
C ILE A 289 -16.68 0.05 20.36
N ALA A 290 -15.97 -0.79 19.61
CA ALA A 290 -15.57 -0.54 18.22
C ALA A 290 -15.16 -1.86 17.58
N ASN A 291 -14.99 -1.84 16.26
CA ASN A 291 -14.38 -2.91 15.48
C ASN A 291 -13.08 -2.41 14.87
N GLU A 292 -12.13 -3.31 14.66
CA GLU A 292 -10.87 -3.06 13.98
C GLU A 292 -10.83 -3.86 12.68
N GLY A 293 -10.43 -3.18 11.60
CA GLY A 293 -10.25 -3.75 10.29
C GLY A 293 -8.88 -3.40 9.75
N ILE A 294 -8.27 -4.33 9.04
CA ILE A 294 -6.96 -4.17 8.42
C ILE A 294 -7.15 -3.43 7.11
N ARG A 295 -6.43 -2.34 6.87
CA ARG A 295 -6.60 -1.55 5.65
C ARG A 295 -6.18 -2.37 4.43
N ILE A 296 -7.01 -2.39 3.39
CA ILE A 296 -6.66 -3.07 2.14
C ILE A 296 -5.39 -2.46 1.52
N SER A 297 -5.16 -1.15 1.66
CA SER A 297 -3.91 -0.53 1.19
C SER A 297 -2.66 -1.09 1.90
N ALA A 298 -2.77 -1.46 3.18
CA ALA A 298 -1.68 -2.10 3.93
C ALA A 298 -1.46 -3.54 3.48
N ILE A 299 -2.54 -4.29 3.20
CA ILE A 299 -2.48 -5.64 2.65
C ILE A 299 -1.86 -5.65 1.25
N VAL A 300 -2.33 -4.79 0.34
CA VAL A 300 -1.79 -4.69 -1.02
C VAL A 300 -0.30 -4.28 -0.99
N ALA A 301 0.08 -3.36 -0.12
CA ALA A 301 1.49 -2.99 0.06
C ALA A 301 2.35 -4.16 0.56
N ASP A 302 1.80 -5.03 1.42
CA ASP A 302 2.47 -6.25 1.88
C ASP A 302 2.62 -7.27 0.74
N LEU A 303 1.55 -7.51 -0.03
CA LEU A 303 1.56 -8.43 -1.17
C LEU A 303 2.55 -8.03 -2.25
N LYS A 304 2.64 -6.74 -2.57
CA LYS A 304 3.61 -6.20 -3.56
C LYS A 304 5.05 -6.57 -3.19
N VAL A 305 5.38 -6.51 -1.90
CA VAL A 305 6.73 -6.79 -1.41
C VAL A 305 6.97 -8.29 -1.27
N ALA A 306 6.03 -9.01 -0.65
CA ALA A 306 6.26 -10.40 -0.25
C ALA A 306 6.08 -11.41 -1.39
N VAL A 307 5.11 -11.17 -2.28
CA VAL A 307 4.67 -12.15 -3.30
C VAL A 307 4.31 -11.47 -4.64
N GLY A 308 4.82 -10.26 -4.88
CA GLY A 308 4.38 -9.43 -6.02
C GLY A 308 4.73 -9.99 -7.39
N SER A 309 5.77 -10.82 -7.49
CA SER A 309 6.15 -11.52 -8.71
C SER A 309 5.37 -12.83 -8.94
N HIS A 310 4.55 -13.27 -7.97
CA HIS A 310 3.83 -14.54 -8.10
C HIS A 310 2.69 -14.43 -9.13
N PRO A 311 2.60 -15.34 -10.12
CA PRO A 311 1.61 -15.23 -11.21
C PRO A 311 0.15 -15.14 -10.75
N MET A 312 -0.23 -15.88 -9.70
CA MET A 312 -1.60 -15.81 -9.16
C MET A 312 -1.91 -14.49 -8.43
N ILE A 313 -0.89 -13.79 -7.91
CA ILE A 313 -1.07 -12.52 -7.20
C ILE A 313 -1.07 -11.33 -8.14
N LYS A 314 -0.40 -11.45 -9.29
CA LYS A 314 -0.31 -10.37 -10.28
C LYS A 314 -1.68 -9.79 -10.68
N PRO A 315 -2.73 -10.59 -11.02
CA PRO A 315 -4.08 -10.08 -11.23
C PRO A 315 -4.66 -9.24 -10.07
N VAL A 316 -4.38 -9.65 -8.83
CA VAL A 316 -4.82 -8.93 -7.62
C VAL A 316 -4.14 -7.57 -7.53
N LEU A 317 -2.84 -7.50 -7.85
CA LEU A 317 -2.04 -6.28 -7.79
C LEU A 317 -2.26 -5.33 -8.94
N ASP A 318 -2.65 -5.87 -10.09
CA ASP A 318 -3.02 -5.14 -11.31
C ASP A 318 -4.48 -4.64 -11.24
N GLU A 319 -5.18 -4.88 -10.11
CA GLU A 319 -6.57 -4.48 -9.86
C GLU A 319 -7.53 -5.02 -10.94
N GLU A 320 -7.29 -6.27 -11.40
CA GLU A 320 -8.07 -6.89 -12.47
C GLU A 320 -9.55 -7.02 -12.07
N GLU A 321 -10.44 -6.55 -12.94
CA GLU A 321 -11.89 -6.62 -12.74
C GLU A 321 -12.41 -8.03 -13.10
N PRO A 322 -13.40 -8.56 -12.36
CA PRO A 322 -14.05 -9.81 -12.74
C PRO A 322 -14.73 -9.67 -14.11
N PRO A 323 -14.78 -10.75 -14.91
CA PRO A 323 -15.46 -10.73 -16.20
C PRO A 323 -16.91 -10.27 -16.02
N THR A 324 -17.30 -9.28 -16.80
CA THR A 324 -18.66 -8.71 -16.75
C THR A 324 -19.64 -9.75 -17.25
N ARG A 325 -20.38 -10.34 -16.32
CA ARG A 325 -21.52 -11.18 -16.68
C ARG A 325 -22.62 -10.24 -17.17
N HIS A 326 -22.83 -10.18 -18.48
CA HIS A 326 -24.16 -9.86 -18.97
C HIS A 326 -25.11 -10.87 -18.33
N GLU A 327 -26.21 -10.44 -17.74
CA GLU A 327 -27.29 -11.31 -17.27
C GLU A 327 -27.88 -12.08 -18.47
N VAL A 328 -27.14 -13.09 -18.92
CA VAL A 328 -27.72 -14.20 -19.65
C VAL A 328 -28.08 -15.17 -18.54
N GLU A 329 -29.36 -15.20 -18.18
CA GLU A 329 -29.89 -16.34 -17.44
C GLU A 329 -29.35 -17.60 -18.12
N LYS A 330 -28.46 -18.33 -17.44
CA LYS A 330 -28.11 -19.71 -17.84
C LYS A 330 -29.41 -20.51 -17.66
N VAL A 331 -30.33 -20.41 -18.62
CA VAL A 331 -31.42 -21.37 -18.78
C VAL A 331 -30.71 -22.67 -19.07
N ARG A 332 -30.63 -23.53 -18.04
CA ARG A 332 -30.12 -24.88 -18.17
C ARG A 332 -31.06 -25.60 -19.13
N ALA A 333 -30.69 -25.66 -20.40
CA ALA A 333 -31.46 -26.35 -21.41
C ALA A 333 -31.61 -27.82 -20.97
N PRO A 334 -32.83 -28.40 -20.97
CA PRO A 334 -32.97 -29.82 -20.76
C PRO A 334 -32.20 -30.54 -21.87
N ALA A 335 -31.36 -31.49 -21.49
CA ALA A 335 -30.65 -32.34 -22.42
C ALA A 335 -31.67 -33.01 -23.36
N THR A 336 -31.53 -32.74 -24.66
CA THR A 336 -32.04 -33.46 -25.86
C THR A 336 -32.77 -32.56 -26.88
N ALA A 337 -32.04 -32.11 -27.92
CA ALA A 337 -32.46 -32.09 -29.34
C ALA A 337 -31.33 -31.49 -30.21
N PRO A 338 -31.10 -31.98 -31.44
CA PRO A 338 -30.03 -31.46 -32.30
C PRO A 338 -30.40 -30.06 -32.82
N ALA A 339 -29.43 -29.15 -32.78
CA ALA A 339 -29.56 -27.79 -33.27
C ALA A 339 -29.77 -27.77 -34.80
N PHE A 340 -30.91 -27.20 -35.24
CA PHE A 340 -31.05 -26.65 -36.59
C PHE A 340 -30.81 -25.13 -36.53
N GLY A 341 -30.08 -24.63 -37.52
CA GLY A 341 -29.21 -23.45 -37.43
C GLY A 341 -29.89 -22.11 -37.17
N ALA A 342 -29.20 -21.29 -36.40
CA ALA A 342 -29.53 -19.90 -36.08
C ALA A 342 -28.51 -18.95 -36.74
N ASN A 343 -28.42 -19.00 -38.07
CA ASN A 343 -27.52 -18.10 -38.81
C ASN A 343 -28.34 -17.00 -39.47
N ILE A 344 -27.81 -15.77 -39.42
CA ILE A 344 -28.24 -14.66 -40.29
C ILE A 344 -27.87 -15.02 -41.72
N TRP A 345 -28.76 -14.81 -42.69
CA TRP A 345 -28.43 -15.00 -44.10
C TRP A 345 -28.89 -13.82 -44.95
N VAL A 346 -28.27 -13.71 -46.12
CA VAL A 346 -28.58 -12.70 -47.12
C VAL A 346 -29.33 -13.40 -48.25
N GLU A 347 -30.53 -12.90 -48.57
CA GLU A 347 -31.30 -13.33 -49.72
C GLU A 347 -31.17 -12.29 -50.84
N GLN A 348 -30.82 -12.76 -52.04
CA GLN A 348 -30.80 -11.93 -53.24
C GLN A 348 -31.99 -12.29 -54.13
N SER A 349 -32.75 -11.27 -54.51
CA SER A 349 -33.81 -11.37 -55.51
C SER A 349 -33.51 -10.42 -56.67
N LEU A 350 -34.24 -10.57 -57.78
CA LEU A 350 -34.09 -9.74 -58.98
C LEU A 350 -34.21 -8.23 -58.72
N ASP A 351 -34.91 -7.86 -57.64
CA ASP A 351 -35.23 -6.47 -57.32
C ASP A 351 -34.43 -5.93 -56.11
N GLY A 352 -33.50 -6.70 -55.55
CA GLY A 352 -32.65 -6.25 -54.45
C GLY A 352 -32.11 -7.34 -53.52
N THR A 353 -31.17 -6.95 -52.65
CA THR A 353 -30.54 -7.80 -51.65
C THR A 353 -31.12 -7.49 -50.26
N SER A 354 -31.60 -8.52 -49.55
CA SER A 354 -32.24 -8.42 -48.24
C SER A 354 -31.45 -9.21 -47.20
N LEU A 355 -31.18 -8.61 -46.04
CA LEU A 355 -30.59 -9.29 -44.88
C LEU A 355 -31.72 -9.86 -44.01
N VAL A 356 -31.74 -11.18 -43.80
CA VAL A 356 -32.78 -11.85 -43.02
C VAL A 356 -32.27 -12.14 -41.60
N VAL A 357 -32.90 -11.51 -40.61
CA VAL A 357 -32.60 -11.68 -39.19
C VAL A 357 -33.81 -12.33 -38.50
N PRO A 358 -33.72 -13.60 -38.07
CA PRO A 358 -34.83 -14.25 -37.38
C PRO A 358 -34.96 -13.72 -35.95
N ILE A 359 -36.05 -12.99 -35.66
CA ILE A 359 -36.39 -12.50 -34.32
C ILE A 359 -37.40 -13.46 -33.67
N ARG A 360 -37.11 -13.94 -32.46
CA ARG A 360 -38.09 -14.64 -31.62
C ARG A 360 -38.73 -13.65 -30.65
N VAL A 361 -40.05 -13.51 -30.73
CA VAL A 361 -40.84 -12.70 -29.78
C VAL A 361 -41.50 -13.65 -28.78
N PRO A 362 -41.12 -13.63 -27.49
CA PRO A 362 -41.79 -14.44 -26.48
C PRO A 362 -43.19 -13.88 -26.20
N LEU A 363 -44.21 -14.73 -26.33
CA LEU A 363 -45.58 -14.42 -25.89
C LEU A 363 -45.88 -15.19 -24.60
N PRO A 364 -46.38 -14.53 -23.54
CA PRO A 364 -46.76 -15.21 -22.32
C PRO A 364 -48.07 -15.98 -22.54
N MET A 365 -48.00 -17.31 -22.52
CA MET A 365 -49.17 -18.18 -22.49
C MET A 365 -49.40 -18.65 -21.05
N LEU A 366 -50.55 -18.28 -20.47
CA LEU A 366 -51.00 -18.79 -19.17
C LEU A 366 -51.16 -20.32 -19.24
N ARG A 367 -50.31 -21.06 -18.53
CA ARG A 367 -50.55 -22.48 -18.24
C ARG A 367 -51.19 -22.60 -16.86
N LYS A 368 -52.32 -23.31 -16.83
CA LYS A 368 -53.05 -23.73 -15.63
C LYS A 368 -52.34 -24.96 -15.07
N ASP A 369 -51.88 -24.90 -13.84
CA ASP A 369 -51.23 -26.03 -13.16
C ASP A 369 -52.18 -27.20 -12.96
N ILE A 370 -51.71 -28.42 -13.26
CA ILE A 370 -52.34 -29.67 -12.85
C ILE A 370 -51.36 -30.37 -11.91
N PRO A 371 -51.77 -30.78 -10.68
CA PRO A 371 -50.86 -31.39 -9.72
C PRO A 371 -50.57 -32.85 -10.09
N PHE A 372 -49.29 -33.24 -10.03
CA PHE A 372 -48.85 -34.64 -10.13
C PHE A 372 -48.50 -35.21 -8.75
N ALA A 373 -48.97 -36.44 -8.51
CA ALA A 373 -48.79 -37.23 -7.29
C ALA A 373 -47.38 -37.85 -7.19
N PRO A 374 -46.90 -38.19 -5.98
CA PRO A 374 -45.55 -38.71 -5.76
C PRO A 374 -45.42 -40.20 -6.06
N LEU A 375 -44.25 -40.60 -6.57
CA LEU A 375 -43.84 -42.01 -6.79
C LEU A 375 -42.99 -42.56 -5.62
N PRO A 376 -43.00 -43.90 -5.39
CA PRO A 376 -42.47 -44.54 -4.18
C PRO A 376 -40.95 -44.83 -4.20
N PRO A 377 -40.34 -45.15 -3.04
CA PRO A 377 -38.88 -45.29 -2.90
C PRO A 377 -38.37 -46.68 -3.34
N VAL A 378 -37.13 -46.72 -3.86
CA VAL A 378 -36.40 -47.95 -4.24
C VAL A 378 -35.27 -48.22 -3.22
N PRO A 379 -34.98 -49.49 -2.84
CA PRO A 379 -34.14 -49.83 -1.69
C PRO A 379 -32.65 -49.87 -2.01
N GLY A 380 -31.80 -49.56 -1.02
CA GLY A 380 -30.35 -49.68 -1.08
C GLY A 380 -29.83 -51.10 -0.79
N PRO A 381 -28.58 -51.43 -1.18
CA PRO A 381 -27.95 -52.68 -0.78
C PRO A 381 -27.04 -52.50 0.46
N ALA A 382 -27.07 -53.53 1.29
CA ALA A 382 -26.31 -53.69 2.53
C ALA A 382 -24.92 -54.33 2.30
N GLY A 383 -23.99 -54.00 3.19
CA GLY A 383 -23.10 -54.94 3.88
C GLY A 383 -22.05 -55.73 3.07
N GLY A 384 -20.77 -55.40 3.29
CA GLY A 384 -19.64 -56.26 2.94
C GLY A 384 -18.40 -55.95 3.78
N ASN A 385 -18.19 -56.73 4.84
CA ASN A 385 -16.96 -56.79 5.64
C ASN A 385 -15.91 -57.65 4.93
N GLY A 386 -14.63 -57.27 4.97
CA GLY A 386 -13.53 -58.23 4.74
C GLY A 386 -12.17 -57.65 4.31
N GLY A 387 -11.19 -57.72 5.21
CA GLY A 387 -9.84 -58.20 4.88
C GLY A 387 -8.76 -57.19 4.49
N ALA A 388 -7.82 -56.95 5.41
CA ALA A 388 -6.46 -56.53 5.09
C ALA A 388 -5.64 -57.70 4.51
N PRO A 389 -4.65 -57.43 3.63
CA PRO A 389 -3.27 -57.74 4.04
C PRO A 389 -2.21 -56.71 3.61
N ASN A 390 -1.06 -56.85 4.25
CA ASN A 390 0.14 -56.03 4.25
C ASN A 390 0.83 -55.80 2.88
N GLY A 391 1.59 -54.69 2.83
CA GLY A 391 2.98 -54.71 2.35
C GLY A 391 3.22 -54.20 0.93
N GLY A 392 3.58 -52.92 0.82
CA GLY A 392 4.14 -52.36 -0.41
C GLY A 392 4.57 -50.91 -0.22
N THR A 393 5.85 -50.67 0.05
CA THR A 393 6.48 -49.38 -0.21
C THR A 393 6.65 -49.19 -1.72
N PRO A 394 6.38 -47.98 -2.23
CA PRO A 394 7.36 -47.39 -3.14
C PRO A 394 7.71 -45.95 -2.77
N LEU A 395 9.01 -45.70 -2.82
CA LEU A 395 9.69 -44.41 -2.90
C LEU A 395 9.24 -43.62 -4.14
N ILE A 396 8.78 -42.38 -3.97
CA ILE A 396 8.83 -41.29 -4.97
C ILE A 396 9.12 -39.97 -4.21
N PRO A 397 10.00 -39.08 -4.74
CA PRO A 397 10.69 -38.02 -3.99
C PRO A 397 9.81 -36.76 -3.79
N PRO A 398 10.22 -35.80 -2.94
CA PRO A 398 9.47 -34.55 -2.76
C PRO A 398 9.57 -33.68 -4.02
N PRO A 399 8.48 -33.03 -4.49
CA PRO A 399 8.61 -31.96 -5.45
C PRO A 399 9.07 -30.67 -4.76
N ALA A 400 10.09 -30.10 -5.38
CA ALA A 400 10.64 -28.76 -5.35
C ALA A 400 9.86 -27.62 -4.64
N ALA A 401 10.67 -26.84 -3.90
CA ALA A 401 10.54 -25.41 -3.62
C ALA A 401 9.21 -24.94 -2.98
N LEU A 402 9.08 -25.26 -1.69
CA LEU A 402 8.34 -24.39 -0.77
C LEU A 402 8.97 -22.99 -0.82
N LEU A 403 8.16 -22.00 -1.18
CA LEU A 403 8.40 -20.59 -0.88
C LEU A 403 8.85 -20.46 0.59
N PRO A 404 9.79 -19.56 0.91
CA PRO A 404 10.40 -19.51 2.23
C PRO A 404 9.34 -19.38 3.33
N HIS A 405 9.20 -20.43 4.13
CA HIS A 405 8.56 -20.35 5.44
C HIS A 405 9.42 -19.41 6.30
N ILE A 406 8.97 -18.18 6.50
CA ILE A 406 9.53 -17.29 7.53
C ILE A 406 9.19 -17.91 8.89
N SER A 407 10.15 -18.63 9.46
CA SER A 407 10.05 -19.17 10.82
C SER A 407 10.21 -18.06 11.85
N ALA A 408 9.57 -18.23 13.00
CA ALA A 408 9.29 -17.24 14.04
C ALA A 408 10.49 -16.68 14.82
N ASN A 409 11.71 -16.67 14.26
CA ASN A 409 12.91 -16.20 14.97
C ASN A 409 13.64 -15.01 14.35
N ASN A 410 13.04 -14.28 13.39
CA ASN A 410 13.49 -12.94 12.99
C ASN A 410 12.32 -12.06 12.51
N GLY A 411 11.18 -12.13 13.20
CA GLY A 411 10.12 -11.12 13.02
C GLY A 411 10.63 -9.80 13.56
N LEU A 412 11.13 -8.93 12.67
CA LEU A 412 11.70 -7.66 13.09
C LEU A 412 10.60 -6.80 13.73
N PRO A 413 10.77 -6.37 14.98
CA PRO A 413 9.81 -5.51 15.64
C PRO A 413 9.61 -4.25 14.80
N MET A 414 8.35 -3.83 14.62
CA MET A 414 8.08 -2.43 14.32
C MET A 414 8.58 -1.65 15.52
N GLU A 415 9.73 -1.03 15.35
CA GLU A 415 10.39 -0.28 16.39
C GLU A 415 10.43 1.17 15.93
N ALA A 416 10.12 2.08 16.85
CA ALA A 416 10.28 3.51 16.59
C ALA A 416 11.73 3.80 16.17
N VAL A 417 11.90 4.88 15.41
CA VAL A 417 13.23 5.44 15.12
C VAL A 417 13.86 5.80 16.46
N HIS A 418 14.95 5.13 16.82
CA HIS A 418 15.69 5.41 18.05
C HIS A 418 17.09 5.91 17.70
N ILE A 419 17.32 7.19 17.99
CA ILE A 419 18.61 7.83 17.79
C ILE A 419 19.17 8.21 19.16
N ASP A 420 20.28 7.57 19.53
CA ASP A 420 21.07 8.01 20.68
C ASP A 420 22.00 9.16 20.26
N GLN A 421 21.59 10.39 20.57
CA GLN A 421 22.36 11.58 20.25
C GLN A 421 23.66 11.71 21.07
N SER A 422 23.79 11.00 22.20
CA SER A 422 25.00 11.05 23.03
C SER A 422 26.22 10.43 22.33
N THR A 423 25.98 9.52 21.38
CA THR A 423 27.03 8.80 20.64
C THR A 423 27.32 9.40 19.24
N LEU A 424 26.77 10.56 18.89
CA LEU A 424 26.99 11.19 17.57
C LEU A 424 28.47 11.46 17.22
N LYS A 425 29.33 11.64 18.22
CA LYS A 425 30.78 11.85 17.99
C LYS A 425 31.53 10.58 17.56
N SER A 426 30.96 9.39 17.79
CA SER A 426 31.60 8.11 17.43
C SER A 426 31.21 7.62 16.04
N ARG A 427 30.29 8.30 15.35
CA ARG A 427 29.82 7.91 14.03
C ARG A 427 30.97 7.95 13.01
N PRO A 428 31.13 6.89 12.18
CA PRO A 428 32.28 6.78 11.28
C PRO A 428 32.24 7.80 10.14
N GLY A 429 31.03 8.24 9.75
CA GLY A 429 30.81 9.08 8.59
C GLY A 429 30.95 8.31 7.28
N TYR A 430 30.87 9.08 6.20
CA TYR A 430 31.20 8.67 4.86
C TYR A 430 32.67 8.22 4.72
N LYS A 431 32.90 7.16 3.95
CA LYS A 431 34.22 6.60 3.63
C LYS A 431 34.59 6.89 2.18
N ALA A 432 35.60 7.74 1.98
CA ALA A 432 36.08 8.08 0.64
C ALA A 432 36.76 6.91 -0.10
N SER A 433 37.22 5.87 0.61
CA SER A 433 37.83 4.68 0.02
C SER A 433 36.87 3.50 -0.11
N PHE A 434 35.56 3.75 -0.01
CA PHE A 434 34.55 2.69 0.03
C PHE A 434 34.51 1.83 -1.24
N LEU A 435 34.69 2.45 -2.41
CA LEU A 435 34.84 1.77 -3.69
C LEU A 435 36.29 1.36 -3.99
N GLY A 436 37.25 1.59 -3.08
CA GLY A 436 38.68 1.30 -3.26
C GLY A 436 39.58 2.50 -2.97
N THR A 437 40.90 2.31 -3.06
CA THR A 437 41.91 3.34 -2.84
C THR A 437 42.44 3.89 -4.18
N GLY A 438 43.23 4.98 -4.13
CA GLY A 438 43.84 5.57 -5.33
C GLY A 438 42.78 6.10 -6.30
N LYS A 439 42.79 5.64 -7.55
CA LYS A 439 41.85 6.04 -8.60
C LYS A 439 40.37 5.73 -8.28
N PHE A 440 40.12 4.79 -7.37
CA PHE A 440 38.77 4.42 -6.93
C PHE A 440 38.30 5.19 -5.69
N SER A 441 39.14 6.05 -5.13
CA SER A 441 38.73 6.89 -4.01
C SER A 441 37.84 8.02 -4.50
N VAL A 442 36.75 8.25 -3.77
CA VAL A 442 35.75 9.29 -4.04
C VAL A 442 35.67 10.20 -2.81
N PRO A 443 36.40 11.32 -2.76
CA PRO A 443 36.31 12.27 -1.65
C PRO A 443 34.92 12.93 -1.54
N LEU A 444 34.62 13.53 -0.38
CA LEU A 444 33.47 14.43 -0.28
C LEU A 444 33.65 15.64 -1.22
N PRO A 445 32.56 16.18 -1.80
CA PRO A 445 32.62 17.41 -2.57
C PRO A 445 33.27 18.54 -1.78
N LYS A 446 34.09 19.36 -2.44
CA LYS A 446 34.70 20.52 -1.80
C LYS A 446 33.83 21.75 -2.02
N VAL A 447 33.57 22.46 -0.92
CA VAL A 447 32.98 23.80 -0.96
C VAL A 447 34.08 24.81 -1.30
N PRO A 448 33.94 25.61 -2.36
CA PRO A 448 34.98 26.55 -2.79
C PRO A 448 35.22 27.66 -1.76
N ALA A 449 36.40 28.29 -1.80
CA ALA A 449 36.80 29.32 -0.84
C ALA A 449 35.79 30.47 -0.70
N ALA A 450 35.12 30.83 -1.81
CA ALA A 450 34.09 31.88 -1.84
C ALA A 450 32.86 31.57 -0.97
N LEU A 451 32.54 30.29 -0.74
CA LEU A 451 31.39 29.85 0.05
C LEU A 451 31.79 29.34 1.45
N LYS A 452 33.09 29.39 1.79
CA LYS A 452 33.63 28.83 3.04
C LYS A 452 33.07 29.52 4.28
N SER A 453 32.75 30.81 4.21
CA SER A 453 32.12 31.55 5.31
C SER A 453 30.71 31.06 5.63
N SER A 454 30.01 30.50 4.64
CA SER A 454 28.62 30.02 4.77
C SER A 454 28.55 28.58 5.30
N ILE A 455 29.68 27.90 5.50
CA ILE A 455 29.72 26.54 6.06
C ILE A 455 29.42 26.60 7.57
N ALA A 456 28.50 25.74 8.03
CA ALA A 456 28.29 25.53 9.46
C ALA A 456 29.44 24.68 10.04
N THR A 457 30.00 25.12 11.15
CA THR A 457 31.08 24.40 11.85
C THR A 457 30.55 23.71 13.10
N LEU A 458 31.22 22.64 13.51
CA LEU A 458 30.86 21.95 14.75
C LEU A 458 31.10 22.85 15.97
N LYS A 459 30.19 22.82 16.94
CA LYS A 459 30.34 23.50 18.23
C LYS A 459 31.64 23.04 18.89
N GLY A 460 32.48 24.00 19.26
CA GLY A 460 33.82 23.75 19.83
C GLY A 460 34.93 23.50 18.80
N SER A 461 34.67 23.57 17.49
CA SER A 461 35.70 23.44 16.45
C SER A 461 35.39 24.28 15.20
N SER A 462 36.10 25.38 15.01
CA SER A 462 35.97 26.24 13.81
C SER A 462 36.60 25.65 12.54
N LYS A 463 37.24 24.48 12.65
CA LYS A 463 37.94 23.80 11.54
C LYS A 463 37.20 22.57 11.02
N GLN A 464 36.20 22.08 11.73
CA GLN A 464 35.44 20.89 11.35
C GLN A 464 34.01 21.28 10.96
N SER A 465 33.55 20.77 9.82
CA SER A 465 32.22 21.04 9.26
C SER A 465 31.48 19.78 8.81
N GLU A 466 32.15 18.63 8.80
CA GLU A 466 31.55 17.36 8.43
C GLU A 466 30.73 16.82 9.61
N LEU A 467 29.42 16.71 9.40
CA LEU A 467 28.53 15.96 10.28
C LEU A 467 28.57 14.49 9.88
N LYS A 468 29.26 13.70 10.70
CA LYS A 468 29.39 12.25 10.50
C LYS A 468 28.18 11.54 11.08
N TYR A 469 27.59 10.66 10.30
CA TYR A 469 26.55 9.71 10.71
C TYR A 469 27.01 8.29 10.36
N PHE A 470 26.17 7.29 10.62
CA PHE A 470 26.46 5.95 10.15
C PHE A 470 26.33 5.86 8.62
N ASN A 471 27.39 5.41 7.94
CA ASN A 471 27.45 5.20 6.49
C ASN A 471 27.35 6.47 5.61
N TYR A 472 27.05 7.64 6.18
CA TYR A 472 26.95 8.89 5.44
C TYR A 472 27.49 10.09 6.21
N SER A 473 27.76 11.16 5.47
CA SER A 473 28.15 12.46 6.03
C SER A 473 27.36 13.60 5.39
N VAL A 474 27.21 14.70 6.12
CA VAL A 474 26.53 15.92 5.66
C VAL A 474 27.43 17.14 5.89
N VAL A 475 27.40 18.10 4.96
CA VAL A 475 28.02 19.43 5.15
C VAL A 475 26.94 20.51 5.04
N MET A 476 26.76 21.31 6.09
CA MET A 476 25.67 22.28 6.21
C MET A 476 26.07 23.68 5.72
N ASN A 477 25.14 24.37 5.07
CA ASN A 477 25.20 25.81 4.83
C ASN A 477 24.41 26.53 5.93
N LYS A 478 25.09 27.30 6.78
CA LYS A 478 24.50 27.98 7.94
C LYS A 478 23.57 29.13 7.57
N GLU A 479 23.80 29.79 6.43
CA GLU A 479 22.96 30.90 5.97
C GLU A 479 21.64 30.36 5.39
N ARG A 480 21.72 29.26 4.64
CA ARG A 480 20.56 28.58 4.07
C ARG A 480 19.82 27.73 5.09
N ARG A 481 20.50 27.31 6.16
CA ARG A 481 20.01 26.35 7.18
C ARG A 481 19.70 24.97 6.62
N LEU A 482 20.34 24.64 5.49
CA LEU A 482 20.16 23.43 4.69
C LEU A 482 21.54 22.85 4.35
N ALA A 483 21.61 21.57 3.99
CA ALA A 483 22.86 20.96 3.55
C ALA A 483 23.34 21.56 2.21
N PHE A 484 24.64 21.75 2.05
CA PHE A 484 25.25 21.85 0.71
C PHE A 484 25.11 20.50 -0.01
N PHE A 485 25.40 19.42 0.70
CA PHE A 485 25.30 18.06 0.21
C PHE A 485 25.30 17.04 1.35
N SER A 486 24.85 15.83 1.02
CA SER A 486 25.09 14.61 1.76
C SER A 486 25.73 13.56 0.85
N CYS A 487 26.51 12.65 1.43
CA CYS A 487 27.14 11.55 0.70
C CYS A 487 27.00 10.26 1.51
N VAL A 488 26.43 9.23 0.90
CA VAL A 488 26.18 7.92 1.52
C VAL A 488 26.94 6.82 0.78
N ASN A 489 27.53 5.91 1.56
CA ASN A 489 28.03 4.63 1.08
C ASN A 489 26.91 3.60 1.15
N ILE A 490 26.71 2.83 0.08
CA ILE A 490 25.70 1.76 -0.01
C ILE A 490 26.43 0.44 -0.26
N ASP A 491 26.26 -0.54 0.64
CA ASP A 491 26.82 -1.88 0.49
C ASP A 491 25.68 -2.88 0.21
N GLY A 492 25.43 -3.19 -1.07
CA GLY A 492 24.33 -4.06 -1.47
C GLY A 492 24.44 -5.45 -0.85
N GLY A 493 25.65 -6.01 -0.79
CA GLY A 493 25.93 -7.31 -0.15
C GLY A 493 25.86 -7.33 1.38
N LYS A 494 25.69 -6.16 2.03
CA LYS A 494 25.48 -6.06 3.49
C LYS A 494 24.15 -5.43 3.88
N GLN A 495 23.26 -5.22 2.92
CA GLN A 495 21.92 -4.73 3.21
C GLN A 495 21.22 -5.71 4.14
N GLN A 496 20.53 -5.18 5.15
CA GLN A 496 19.73 -5.98 6.07
C GLN A 496 18.27 -5.58 5.92
N ASP A 497 17.37 -6.56 5.96
CA ASP A 497 15.97 -6.28 6.26
C ASP A 497 15.90 -5.83 7.72
N VAL A 498 15.34 -4.65 7.98
CA VAL A 498 15.17 -4.07 9.32
C VAL A 498 13.70 -3.84 9.67
N GLY A 499 12.78 -4.37 8.85
CA GLY A 499 11.35 -4.21 9.03
C GLY A 499 10.82 -2.78 8.80
N LYS A 500 9.49 -2.62 8.98
CA LYS A 500 8.79 -1.34 8.86
C LYS A 500 8.94 -0.50 10.14
N ARG A 501 9.08 0.82 9.99
CA ARG A 501 9.19 1.76 11.12
C ARG A 501 7.83 2.24 11.62
N GLU A 502 7.74 2.57 12.91
CA GLU A 502 6.59 3.27 13.49
C GLU A 502 6.89 4.77 13.59
N GLY A 503 6.23 5.57 12.74
CA GLY A 503 6.34 7.02 12.76
C GLY A 503 7.71 7.58 12.36
N ASP A 504 7.78 8.91 12.31
CA ASP A 504 8.96 9.67 11.93
C ASP A 504 9.37 10.59 13.08
N SER A 505 10.37 10.18 13.87
CA SER A 505 10.97 11.01 14.91
C SER A 505 12.18 11.74 14.35
N TRP A 506 12.00 13.02 14.00
CA TRP A 506 13.06 13.86 13.48
C TRP A 506 13.73 14.65 14.60
N LEU A 507 15.05 14.75 14.57
CA LEU A 507 15.83 15.43 15.59
C LEU A 507 16.71 16.52 14.99
N ARG A 508 16.92 17.60 15.75
CA ARG A 508 18.00 18.55 15.46
C ARG A 508 19.34 17.92 15.81
N ASP A 509 20.38 18.22 15.02
CA ASP A 509 21.73 17.80 15.38
C ASP A 509 22.34 18.79 16.37
N PRO A 510 22.66 18.36 17.62
CA PRO A 510 23.18 19.26 18.65
C PRO A 510 24.62 19.71 18.40
N ARG A 511 25.33 19.14 17.40
CA ARG A 511 26.74 19.44 17.11
C ARG A 511 26.94 20.73 16.33
N ILE A 512 25.90 21.32 15.75
CA ILE A 512 25.95 22.65 15.12
C ILE A 512 24.98 23.60 15.83
N ASP A 513 25.04 24.89 15.49
CA ASP A 513 24.10 25.88 16.04
C ASP A 513 22.66 25.63 15.55
N ASP A 514 21.70 25.92 16.42
CA ASP A 514 20.28 25.67 16.15
C ASP A 514 19.80 26.57 15.00
N ASP A 515 20.34 27.78 14.89
CA ASP A 515 20.07 28.72 13.81
C ASP A 515 20.71 28.30 12.47
N ALA A 516 21.59 27.30 12.46
CA ALA A 516 22.22 26.77 11.25
C ALA A 516 21.44 25.59 10.62
N GLN A 517 20.28 25.24 11.17
CA GLN A 517 19.40 24.19 10.65
C GLN A 517 17.93 24.55 10.86
N ILE A 518 17.08 24.16 9.92
CA ILE A 518 15.62 24.22 10.12
C ILE A 518 15.16 23.05 11.01
N GLY A 519 13.98 23.14 11.60
CA GLY A 519 13.40 22.09 12.41
C GLY A 519 11.87 22.05 12.34
N ASP A 520 11.26 21.44 13.34
CA ASP A 520 9.80 21.33 13.45
C ASP A 520 9.09 22.68 13.45
N GLU A 521 9.75 23.78 13.79
CA GLU A 521 9.14 25.11 13.71
C GLU A 521 8.85 25.54 12.26
N PHE A 522 9.65 25.09 11.29
CA PHE A 522 9.37 25.30 9.87
C PHE A 522 8.26 24.35 9.40
N TYR A 523 8.43 23.05 9.64
CA TYR A 523 7.50 22.02 9.14
C TYR A 523 6.15 21.97 9.89
N ARG A 524 6.10 22.45 11.14
CA ARG A 524 5.02 22.25 12.12
C ARG A 524 4.82 20.75 12.43
N LYS A 525 3.90 20.40 13.36
CA LYS A 525 3.53 18.99 13.61
C LYS A 525 2.84 18.37 12.39
N GLN A 526 3.61 17.99 11.38
CA GLN A 526 3.22 17.11 10.30
C GLN A 526 3.30 15.67 10.83
N ALA A 527 2.26 15.24 11.54
CA ALA A 527 2.21 13.92 12.17
C ALA A 527 1.94 12.78 11.17
N THR A 528 1.48 13.09 9.96
CA THR A 528 1.13 12.11 8.90
C THR A 528 1.43 12.66 7.51
N LEU A 529 1.49 11.79 6.48
CA LEU A 529 1.51 12.18 5.06
C LEU A 529 0.35 13.13 4.69
N GLU A 530 -0.75 13.07 5.44
CA GLU A 530 -2.03 13.76 5.24
C GLU A 530 -2.12 15.12 5.98
N ALA A 531 -0.99 15.70 6.43
CA ALA A 531 -0.99 17.00 7.08
C ALA A 531 -1.55 18.09 6.16
N ASP A 532 -2.37 19.01 6.69
CA ASP A 532 -2.92 20.17 5.97
C ASP A 532 -1.82 20.97 5.24
N ARG A 533 -1.73 20.77 3.92
CA ARG A 533 -0.69 21.36 3.06
C ARG A 533 -0.98 22.80 2.65
N SER A 534 -2.18 23.31 2.93
CA SER A 534 -2.55 24.70 2.67
C SER A 534 -1.66 25.70 3.43
N LYS A 535 -1.15 25.28 4.59
CA LYS A 535 -0.33 26.13 5.47
C LYS A 535 1.17 25.91 5.33
N ASN A 536 1.59 24.72 4.96
CA ASN A 536 2.96 24.40 4.61
C ASN A 536 2.97 23.24 3.60
N PRO A 537 3.26 23.50 2.32
CA PRO A 537 3.23 22.48 1.27
C PRO A 537 4.51 21.63 1.22
N PHE A 538 5.48 21.87 2.10
CA PHE A 538 6.76 21.18 2.11
C PHE A 538 6.76 19.95 3.02
N ASP A 539 7.31 18.87 2.50
CA ASP A 539 7.72 17.69 3.24
C ASP A 539 9.16 17.78 3.74
N ARG A 540 9.44 16.96 4.74
CA ARG A 540 10.79 16.64 5.21
C ARG A 540 11.50 15.72 4.20
N GLY A 541 11.97 16.28 3.09
CA GLY A 541 12.65 15.55 2.03
C GLY A 541 14.04 15.08 2.47
N HIS A 542 14.24 13.76 2.54
CA HIS A 542 15.54 13.18 2.89
C HIS A 542 16.55 13.45 1.78
N LEU A 543 17.79 13.81 2.15
CA LEU A 543 18.92 13.83 1.21
C LEU A 543 19.60 12.46 1.12
N VAL A 544 19.84 11.82 2.27
CA VAL A 544 20.13 10.38 2.38
C VAL A 544 18.90 9.66 2.89
N ARG A 545 18.40 8.69 2.14
CA ARG A 545 17.26 7.89 2.59
C ARG A 545 17.70 6.92 3.68
N ARG A 546 16.76 6.58 4.57
CA ARG A 546 16.93 5.51 5.56
C ARG A 546 17.49 4.24 4.92
N LEU A 547 16.85 3.76 3.86
CA LEU A 547 17.21 2.49 3.22
C LEU A 547 18.62 2.49 2.64
N ASP A 548 19.12 3.61 2.13
CA ASP A 548 20.47 3.71 1.57
C ASP A 548 21.56 3.52 2.64
N ALA A 549 21.27 3.90 3.88
CA ALA A 549 22.17 3.70 5.02
C ALA A 549 21.95 2.36 5.76
N THR A 550 20.92 1.59 5.42
CA THR A 550 20.46 0.40 6.17
C THR A 550 21.25 -0.87 5.81
N TRP A 551 22.55 -0.84 6.03
CA TRP A 551 23.43 -2.00 5.84
C TRP A 551 24.45 -2.10 6.97
N GLY A 552 24.88 -3.32 7.27
CA GLY A 552 25.81 -3.60 8.37
C GLY A 552 25.95 -5.09 8.63
N ASP A 553 26.89 -5.45 9.50
CA ASP A 553 27.19 -6.86 9.81
C ASP A 553 26.06 -7.55 10.61
N THR A 554 25.16 -6.77 11.21
CA THR A 554 23.98 -7.27 11.93
C THR A 554 22.78 -6.40 11.62
N VAL A 555 21.57 -6.98 11.75
CA VAL A 555 20.32 -6.26 11.56
C VAL A 555 20.17 -5.07 12.53
N ALA A 556 20.59 -5.23 13.79
CA ALA A 556 20.55 -4.15 14.77
C ALA A 556 21.46 -2.98 14.38
N ALA A 557 22.66 -3.26 13.88
CA ALA A 557 23.57 -2.22 13.38
C ALA A 557 22.99 -1.53 12.14
N ALA A 558 22.53 -2.30 11.14
CA ALA A 558 21.90 -1.74 9.94
C ALA A 558 20.68 -0.88 10.26
N LYS A 559 19.86 -1.28 11.23
CA LYS A 559 18.73 -0.50 11.73
C LYS A 559 19.20 0.82 12.33
N GLN A 560 20.18 0.76 13.25
CA GLN A 560 20.75 1.95 13.86
C GLN A 560 21.33 2.90 12.80
N HIS A 561 21.96 2.36 11.76
CA HIS A 561 22.51 3.14 10.67
C HIS A 561 21.42 3.85 9.86
N GLY A 562 20.34 3.15 9.52
CA GLY A 562 19.19 3.73 8.83
C GLY A 562 18.45 4.76 9.69
N ASP A 563 18.25 4.47 10.97
CA ASP A 563 17.56 5.37 11.91
C ASP A 563 18.34 6.68 12.13
N ASP A 564 19.66 6.69 11.95
CA ASP A 564 20.50 7.92 12.04
C ASP A 564 20.14 8.94 10.94
N SER A 565 19.43 8.54 9.87
CA SER A 565 19.04 9.42 8.76
C SER A 565 18.00 10.50 9.11
N PHE A 566 17.33 10.42 10.26
CA PHE A 566 16.24 11.34 10.65
C PHE A 566 16.74 12.56 11.45
N HIS A 567 17.78 13.20 10.94
CA HIS A 567 18.21 14.50 11.42
C HIS A 567 17.78 15.59 10.44
N PHE A 568 17.35 16.74 10.95
CA PHE A 568 16.97 17.87 10.08
C PHE A 568 18.14 18.40 9.23
N THR A 569 19.38 18.12 9.63
CA THR A 569 20.58 18.37 8.82
C THR A 569 20.62 17.52 7.55
N ASN A 570 20.01 16.34 7.54
CA ASN A 570 19.86 15.46 6.37
C ASN A 570 18.53 15.72 5.61
N CYS A 571 17.92 16.89 5.82
CA CYS A 571 16.60 17.22 5.32
C CYS A 571 16.61 18.53 4.51
N SER A 572 15.75 18.60 3.49
CA SER A 572 15.48 19.85 2.76
C SER A 572 13.99 20.00 2.44
N PRO A 573 13.45 21.24 2.41
CA PRO A 573 12.07 21.49 2.02
C PRO A 573 11.82 21.06 0.58
N GLN A 574 11.12 19.95 0.43
CA GLN A 574 10.69 19.43 -0.86
C GLN A 574 9.19 19.54 -0.94
N PHE A 575 8.66 20.11 -2.02
CA PHE A 575 7.22 20.21 -2.23
C PHE A 575 6.63 18.80 -2.18
N PHE A 576 5.50 18.60 -1.51
CA PHE A 576 5.02 17.24 -1.19
C PHE A 576 4.85 16.35 -2.44
N SER A 577 4.38 16.90 -3.57
CA SER A 577 4.25 16.15 -4.84
C SER A 577 5.61 15.82 -5.46
N PHE A 578 6.63 16.65 -5.24
CA PHE A 578 8.02 16.38 -5.63
C PHE A 578 8.63 15.26 -4.76
N ASN A 579 8.42 15.32 -3.44
CA ASN A 579 8.96 14.35 -2.48
C ASN A 579 8.27 12.97 -2.56
N GLN A 580 6.95 12.95 -2.75
CA GLN A 580 6.13 11.73 -2.75
C GLN A 580 5.79 11.20 -4.15
N GLY A 581 6.20 11.92 -5.20
CA GLY A 581 5.91 11.58 -6.60
C GLY A 581 6.49 10.22 -6.97
N LYS A 582 5.60 9.26 -7.25
CA LYS A 582 5.97 7.87 -7.58
C LYS A 582 6.48 7.66 -9.00
N GLN A 583 6.38 8.66 -9.88
CA GLN A 583 6.59 8.46 -11.33
C GLN A 583 8.08 8.49 -11.74
N LEU A 584 8.93 9.35 -11.15
CA LEU A 584 10.33 9.52 -11.62
C LEU A 584 11.37 9.70 -10.50
N TRP A 585 11.09 10.49 -9.45
CA TRP A 585 12.08 10.80 -8.40
C TRP A 585 12.31 9.64 -7.44
N ALA A 586 11.32 9.25 -6.63
CA ALA A 586 11.41 8.08 -5.75
C ALA A 586 11.81 6.81 -6.52
N GLY A 587 11.36 6.75 -7.77
CA GLY A 587 11.69 5.75 -8.76
C GLY A 587 13.17 5.64 -9.13
N LEU A 588 13.84 6.75 -9.44
CA LEU A 588 15.29 6.76 -9.73
C LEU A 588 16.09 6.26 -8.52
N GLU A 589 15.63 6.62 -7.32
CA GLU A 589 16.27 6.21 -6.10
C GLU A 589 16.08 4.71 -5.82
N ASP A 590 14.88 4.16 -6.05
CA ASP A 590 14.62 2.73 -5.95
C ASP A 590 15.38 1.95 -7.04
N TYR A 591 15.32 2.36 -8.31
CA TYR A 591 16.09 1.77 -9.40
C TYR A 591 17.59 1.68 -9.08
N THR A 592 18.19 2.78 -8.64
CA THR A 592 19.62 2.84 -8.32
C THR A 592 20.00 1.88 -7.20
N ARG A 593 19.18 1.83 -6.14
CA ARG A 593 19.43 0.95 -4.99
C ARG A 593 19.19 -0.50 -5.37
N ASP A 594 18.10 -0.79 -6.07
CA ASP A 594 17.69 -2.14 -6.43
C ASP A 594 18.71 -2.78 -7.39
N VAL A 595 19.28 -2.02 -8.34
CA VAL A 595 20.42 -2.47 -9.17
C VAL A 595 21.65 -2.83 -8.31
N LEU A 596 22.00 -2.00 -7.33
CA LEU A 596 23.13 -2.30 -6.43
C LEU A 596 22.83 -3.51 -5.52
N LEU A 597 21.58 -3.71 -5.12
CA LEU A 597 21.15 -4.83 -4.29
C LEU A 597 21.14 -6.15 -5.08
N GLU A 598 20.56 -6.15 -6.28
CA GLU A 598 20.52 -7.32 -7.16
C GLU A 598 21.92 -7.82 -7.52
N GLY A 599 22.86 -6.90 -7.75
CA GLY A 599 24.26 -7.24 -8.02
C GLY A 599 25.13 -7.45 -6.77
N GLU A 600 24.58 -7.29 -5.56
CA GLU A 600 25.34 -7.21 -4.31
C GLU A 600 26.53 -6.22 -4.37
N GLU A 601 26.40 -5.16 -5.17
CA GLU A 601 27.45 -4.21 -5.49
C GLU A 601 27.59 -3.11 -4.43
N LYS A 602 28.78 -2.49 -4.41
CA LYS A 602 29.03 -1.27 -3.64
C LYS A 602 28.78 -0.05 -4.50
N GLY A 603 28.06 0.92 -3.94
CA GLY A 603 27.79 2.21 -4.56
C GLY A 603 28.02 3.38 -3.62
N ILE A 604 28.16 4.56 -4.22
CA ILE A 604 28.15 5.84 -3.52
C ILE A 604 27.06 6.68 -4.15
N VAL A 605 26.26 7.32 -3.30
CA VAL A 605 25.28 8.32 -3.72
C VAL A 605 25.62 9.66 -3.07
N MET A 606 25.68 10.71 -3.89
CA MET A 606 25.80 12.09 -3.44
C MET A 606 24.53 12.85 -3.80
N ASN A 607 24.03 13.69 -2.91
CA ASN A 607 22.78 14.43 -3.12
C ASN A 607 22.86 15.82 -2.47
N GLY A 608 22.18 16.80 -3.03
CA GLY A 608 22.04 18.11 -2.42
C GLY A 608 21.10 19.05 -3.18
N PRO A 609 20.75 20.20 -2.59
CA PRO A 609 20.07 21.28 -3.29
C PRO A 609 21.03 22.07 -4.20
N VAL A 610 20.48 22.75 -5.20
CA VAL A 610 21.15 23.85 -5.91
C VAL A 610 20.67 25.17 -5.33
N PHE A 611 21.59 25.93 -4.73
CA PHE A 611 21.28 27.24 -4.14
C PHE A 611 21.35 28.34 -5.19
N ASP A 612 20.27 29.13 -5.28
CA ASP A 612 20.12 30.28 -6.17
C ASP A 612 20.39 29.94 -7.65
N GLY A 613 20.00 28.73 -8.05
CA GLY A 613 20.18 28.24 -9.41
C GLY A 613 19.55 29.16 -10.46
N PRO A 614 20.07 29.19 -11.70
CA PRO A 614 19.47 29.97 -12.77
C PRO A 614 18.03 29.55 -13.03
N ASP A 615 17.23 30.44 -13.61
CA ASP A 615 15.93 30.04 -14.12
C ASP A 615 16.07 29.18 -15.39
N ALA A 616 15.06 28.34 -15.61
CA ALA A 616 14.90 27.55 -16.82
C ALA A 616 13.77 28.14 -17.67
N ASP A 617 14.00 28.27 -18.98
CA ASP A 617 12.99 28.71 -19.95
C ASP A 617 12.34 27.49 -20.59
N GLY A 618 11.01 27.36 -20.52
CA GLY A 618 10.15 26.45 -21.32
C GLY A 618 10.43 24.93 -21.33
N SER A 619 11.65 24.50 -21.00
CA SER A 619 12.25 23.18 -21.16
C SER A 619 12.71 22.58 -19.83
N ASP A 620 12.37 23.24 -18.71
CA ASP A 620 12.61 22.86 -17.31
C ASP A 620 14.07 22.60 -16.88
N LEU A 621 15.03 22.63 -17.80
CA LEU A 621 16.46 22.56 -17.50
C LEU A 621 17.09 23.97 -17.46
N PRO A 622 17.74 24.38 -16.36
CA PRO A 622 18.41 25.66 -16.28
C PRO A 622 19.72 25.64 -17.07
N ASN A 623 20.04 26.75 -17.75
CA ASN A 623 21.36 26.90 -18.38
C ASN A 623 22.45 26.89 -17.28
N PRO A 624 23.40 25.94 -17.29
CA PRO A 624 24.46 25.86 -16.27
C PRO A 624 25.36 27.09 -16.20
N ALA A 625 25.48 27.84 -17.30
CA ALA A 625 26.19 29.11 -17.38
C ALA A 625 25.27 30.33 -17.18
N GLY A 626 23.98 30.09 -16.91
CA GLY A 626 22.99 31.12 -16.67
C GLY A 626 23.29 31.94 -15.42
N ARG A 627 22.73 33.15 -15.38
CA ARG A 627 22.85 34.04 -14.22
C ARG A 627 22.10 33.44 -13.02
N PRO A 628 22.71 33.35 -11.83
CA PRO A 628 22.02 32.93 -10.62
C PRO A 628 20.76 33.77 -10.34
N HIS A 629 19.68 33.11 -9.93
CA HIS A 629 18.46 33.76 -9.48
C HIS A 629 18.12 33.23 -8.09
N LYS A 630 18.00 34.15 -7.13
CA LYS A 630 17.61 33.85 -5.75
C LYS A 630 16.44 32.87 -5.65
N ASP A 631 16.60 31.91 -4.77
CA ASP A 631 15.53 30.99 -4.42
C ASP A 631 14.35 31.74 -3.74
N PRO A 632 13.09 31.34 -4.01
CA PRO A 632 11.93 31.92 -3.36
C PRO A 632 11.97 31.67 -1.85
N SER A 633 11.39 32.58 -1.08
CA SER A 633 11.30 32.43 0.37
C SER A 633 9.96 31.80 0.74
N PHE A 634 9.91 31.04 1.83
CA PHE A 634 8.67 30.61 2.46
C PHE A 634 8.92 30.43 3.96
N GLY A 635 8.10 31.02 4.82
CA GLY A 635 8.27 30.90 6.27
C GLY A 635 9.66 31.33 6.77
N GLY A 636 10.32 32.26 6.06
CA GLY A 636 11.68 32.73 6.35
C GLY A 636 12.80 31.79 5.90
N VAL A 637 12.51 30.72 5.16
CA VAL A 637 13.50 29.80 4.57
C VAL A 637 13.55 29.99 3.06
N GLN A 638 14.75 30.06 2.48
CA GLN A 638 14.92 30.08 1.02
C GLN A 638 14.84 28.66 0.45
N ILE A 639 13.80 28.39 -0.33
CA ILE A 639 13.42 27.08 -0.83
C ILE A 639 14.15 26.77 -2.15
N PRO A 640 15.04 25.77 -2.21
CA PRO A 640 15.78 25.44 -3.42
C PRO A 640 14.87 25.08 -4.60
N LYS A 641 15.10 25.66 -5.78
CA LYS A 641 14.36 25.30 -7.01
C LYS A 641 14.72 23.92 -7.56
N TYR A 642 15.96 23.51 -7.35
CA TYR A 642 16.50 22.27 -7.91
C TYR A 642 17.24 21.45 -6.85
N PHE A 643 17.24 20.14 -7.07
CA PHE A 643 18.05 19.17 -6.36
C PHE A 643 18.91 18.41 -7.36
N TRP A 644 19.99 17.82 -6.90
CA TRP A 644 20.88 17.02 -7.75
C TRP A 644 21.27 15.72 -7.07
N LYS A 645 21.58 14.71 -7.87
CA LYS A 645 22.05 13.41 -7.40
C LYS A 645 23.19 12.91 -8.27
N ILE A 646 24.22 12.31 -7.68
CA ILE A 646 25.27 11.58 -8.40
C ILE A 646 25.29 10.16 -7.88
N LEU A 647 25.13 9.19 -8.78
CA LEU A 647 25.38 7.79 -8.52
C LEU A 647 26.80 7.45 -8.97
N ILE A 648 27.60 6.83 -8.11
CA ILE A 648 28.95 6.35 -8.45
C ILE A 648 29.06 4.87 -8.09
N ARG A 649 29.56 4.06 -9.03
CA ARG A 649 29.92 2.65 -8.82
C ARG A 649 31.20 2.32 -9.59
N ARG A 650 31.66 1.07 -9.48
CA ARG A 650 32.65 0.54 -10.43
C ARG A 650 31.95 0.12 -11.72
N ASN A 651 32.65 0.18 -12.84
CA ASN A 651 32.16 -0.42 -14.09
C ASN A 651 32.10 -1.95 -13.99
N GLU A 652 31.51 -2.60 -14.99
CA GLU A 652 31.33 -4.07 -15.05
C GLU A 652 32.66 -4.83 -14.96
N ASP A 653 33.73 -4.30 -15.58
CA ASP A 653 35.08 -4.89 -15.52
C ASP A 653 35.81 -4.60 -14.19
N GLY A 654 35.26 -3.74 -13.35
CA GLY A 654 35.80 -3.39 -12.02
C GLY A 654 37.09 -2.55 -12.04
N ASP A 655 37.53 -2.06 -13.20
CA ASP A 655 38.81 -1.39 -13.42
C ASP A 655 38.71 0.15 -13.46
N ALA A 656 37.51 0.70 -13.57
CA ALA A 656 37.22 2.14 -13.58
C ALA A 656 36.02 2.50 -12.70
N LEU A 657 35.91 3.79 -12.36
CA LEU A 657 34.68 4.34 -11.78
C LEU A 657 33.72 4.71 -12.92
N LYS A 658 32.43 4.62 -12.61
CA LYS A 658 31.33 5.03 -13.48
C LYS A 658 30.37 5.87 -12.67
N ALA A 659 30.09 7.08 -13.14
CA ALA A 659 29.26 8.06 -12.45
C ALA A 659 28.18 8.64 -13.36
N ALA A 660 26.97 8.81 -12.84
CA ALA A 660 25.86 9.46 -13.54
C ALA A 660 25.26 10.55 -12.65
N ALA A 661 25.09 11.76 -13.21
CA ALA A 661 24.54 12.90 -12.50
C ALA A 661 23.14 13.25 -13.00
N PHE A 662 22.28 13.62 -12.05
CA PHE A 662 20.89 13.96 -12.28
C PHE A 662 20.56 15.32 -11.65
N LEU A 663 19.69 16.06 -12.31
CA LEU A 663 19.11 17.31 -11.82
C LEU A 663 17.58 17.17 -11.81
N MET A 664 16.96 17.52 -10.70
CA MET A 664 15.51 17.47 -10.52
C MET A 664 14.98 18.86 -10.22
N SER A 665 13.87 19.22 -10.86
CA SER A 665 13.25 20.54 -10.71
C SER A 665 11.94 20.46 -9.94
N GLN A 666 11.81 21.28 -8.90
CA GLN A 666 10.52 21.61 -8.27
C GLN A 666 10.11 23.07 -8.55
N ARG A 667 10.83 23.75 -9.47
CA ARG A 667 10.72 25.19 -9.69
C ARG A 667 9.28 25.65 -9.93
N LYS A 668 8.56 25.01 -10.88
CA LYS A 668 7.19 25.38 -11.24
C LYS A 668 6.22 25.36 -10.06
N LEU A 669 6.47 24.46 -9.09
CA LEU A 669 5.66 24.34 -7.88
C LEU A 669 5.88 25.54 -6.93
N ILE A 670 7.10 26.09 -6.90
CA ILE A 670 7.52 27.02 -5.83
C ILE A 670 7.75 28.48 -6.27
N MET A 671 7.74 28.83 -7.55
CA MET A 671 8.06 30.21 -7.98
C MET A 671 7.11 31.27 -7.43
N ASP A 672 5.83 30.93 -7.22
CA ASP A 672 4.81 31.83 -6.64
C ASP A 672 4.46 31.47 -5.19
N ILE A 673 5.35 30.78 -4.46
CA ILE A 673 5.07 30.20 -3.14
C ILE A 673 4.59 31.24 -2.10
N ASP A 674 5.07 32.48 -2.20
CA ASP A 674 4.68 33.60 -1.34
C ASP A 674 3.25 34.12 -1.59
N ARG A 675 2.66 33.78 -2.75
CA ARG A 675 1.32 34.22 -3.17
C ARG A 675 0.31 33.10 -3.22
N ILE A 676 0.71 31.89 -2.87
CA ILE A 676 -0.13 30.70 -2.95
C ILE A 676 -1.44 30.95 -2.20
N GLN A 677 -2.51 31.19 -2.97
CA GLN A 677 -3.87 31.09 -2.47
C GLN A 677 -4.28 29.61 -2.54
N GLU A 678 -5.32 29.22 -1.79
CA GLU A 678 -5.80 27.84 -1.84
C GLU A 678 -6.04 27.37 -3.28
N ALA A 679 -6.54 28.23 -4.18
CA ALA A 679 -6.77 27.93 -5.59
C ALA A 679 -5.49 27.68 -6.41
N ASP A 680 -4.36 28.31 -6.09
CA ASP A 680 -3.09 28.14 -6.83
C ASP A 680 -2.39 26.82 -6.47
N LEU A 681 -2.55 26.34 -5.22
CA LEU A 681 -2.24 24.94 -4.87
C LEU A 681 -3.17 23.98 -5.61
N ARG A 682 -4.35 24.43 -6.05
CA ARG A 682 -5.29 23.54 -6.74
C ARG A 682 -4.81 23.14 -8.13
N GLU A 683 -4.34 24.11 -8.89
CA GLU A 683 -3.84 23.97 -10.26
C GLU A 683 -2.44 23.30 -10.30
N LYS A 684 -1.54 23.65 -9.38
CA LYS A 684 -0.22 23.01 -9.23
C LYS A 684 -0.25 21.55 -8.78
N MET A 685 -1.41 21.06 -8.31
CA MET A 685 -1.63 19.65 -7.96
C MET A 685 -2.20 18.83 -9.12
N SER A 686 -2.73 19.47 -10.17
CA SER A 686 -3.22 18.83 -11.39
C SER A 686 -2.16 18.73 -12.50
N GLU A 687 -1.16 19.61 -12.50
CA GLU A 687 -0.01 19.56 -13.42
C GLU A 687 1.10 18.69 -12.81
N GLU A 688 1.33 17.49 -13.36
CA GLU A 688 2.49 16.67 -13.03
C GLU A 688 3.75 17.31 -13.63
N ASP A 689 4.52 18.04 -12.83
CA ASP A 689 5.70 18.77 -13.32
C ASP A 689 6.96 18.53 -12.45
N VAL A 690 7.25 17.26 -12.13
CA VAL A 690 8.59 16.88 -11.67
C VAL A 690 9.41 16.49 -12.89
N SER A 691 10.35 17.35 -13.24
CA SER A 691 11.27 17.11 -14.37
C SER A 691 12.60 16.59 -13.83
N VAL A 692 12.97 15.37 -14.26
CA VAL A 692 14.27 14.75 -13.98
C VAL A 692 15.12 14.82 -15.23
N PHE A 693 16.37 15.25 -15.07
CA PHE A 693 17.32 15.37 -16.16
C PHE A 693 18.59 14.62 -15.84
N GLN A 694 19.13 13.87 -16.79
CA GLN A 694 20.51 13.43 -16.74
C GLN A 694 21.40 14.56 -17.28
N VAL A 695 22.39 14.97 -16.49
CA VAL A 695 23.29 16.10 -16.77
C VAL A 695 24.74 15.68 -16.61
N SER A 696 25.67 16.45 -17.18
CA SER A 696 27.09 16.21 -16.94
C SER A 696 27.50 16.68 -15.53
N ILE A 697 28.48 16.02 -14.94
CA ILE A 697 29.08 16.44 -13.67
C ILE A 697 29.75 17.81 -13.82
N ALA A 698 30.24 18.14 -15.01
CA ALA A 698 30.77 19.46 -15.34
C ALA A 698 29.70 20.56 -15.27
N ASP A 699 28.49 20.30 -15.78
CA ASP A 699 27.38 21.25 -15.68
C ASP A 699 26.84 21.34 -14.26
N LEU A 700 26.78 20.21 -13.56
CA LEU A 700 26.41 20.19 -12.15
C LEU A 700 27.41 20.99 -11.29
N THR A 701 28.70 20.93 -11.59
CA THR A 701 29.75 21.77 -10.98
C THR A 701 29.47 23.26 -11.21
N LYS A 702 29.04 23.66 -12.42
CA LYS A 702 28.68 25.05 -12.71
C LYS A 702 27.42 25.48 -11.96
N LEU A 703 26.42 24.62 -11.83
CA LEU A 703 25.17 24.91 -11.13
C LEU A 703 25.36 25.03 -9.61
N THR A 704 26.05 24.07 -9.00
CA THR A 704 26.23 23.98 -7.54
C THR A 704 27.42 24.77 -7.00
N LYS A 705 28.40 25.07 -7.87
CA LYS A 705 29.73 25.59 -7.53
C LYS A 705 30.56 24.64 -6.65
N LEU A 706 30.12 23.41 -6.44
CA LEU A 706 30.86 22.39 -5.69
C LEU A 706 31.91 21.73 -6.60
N ASP A 707 33.05 21.38 -6.01
CA ASP A 707 34.10 20.61 -6.69
C ASP A 707 33.93 19.12 -6.35
N PHE A 708 33.57 18.32 -7.37
CA PHE A 708 33.35 16.87 -7.28
C PHE A 708 34.63 16.05 -7.52
N GLY A 709 35.81 16.70 -7.63
CA GLY A 709 37.09 16.03 -7.78
C GLY A 709 37.22 15.24 -9.08
N ASN A 710 37.65 13.99 -8.98
CA ASN A 710 37.91 13.08 -10.11
C ASN A 710 36.64 12.52 -10.76
N LEU A 711 35.44 12.84 -10.24
CA LEU A 711 34.20 12.26 -10.77
C LEU A 711 33.88 12.75 -12.19
N ALA A 712 34.38 13.92 -12.60
CA ALA A 712 34.23 14.39 -13.98
C ALA A 712 34.89 13.44 -15.01
N ASP A 713 35.98 12.75 -14.63
CA ASP A 713 36.66 11.77 -15.49
C ASP A 713 35.90 10.42 -15.52
N ALA A 714 35.03 10.18 -14.55
CA ALA A 714 34.22 8.98 -14.41
C ALA A 714 32.77 9.16 -14.92
N ASP A 715 32.43 10.37 -15.39
CA ASP A 715 31.11 10.71 -15.90
C ASP A 715 30.76 9.80 -17.08
N SER A 716 29.56 9.24 -17.07
CA SER A 716 28.98 8.52 -18.20
C SER A 716 29.05 9.46 -19.41
N HIS A 717 30.00 9.22 -20.32
CA HIS A 717 30.36 10.09 -21.46
C HIS A 717 29.19 10.54 -22.36
N GLU A 718 27.97 10.10 -22.09
CA GLU A 718 26.76 10.40 -22.83
C GLU A 718 26.24 11.83 -22.61
N ALA A 719 26.15 12.34 -21.38
CA ALA A 719 25.69 13.72 -21.15
C ALA A 719 26.69 14.76 -21.71
N THR A 720 27.97 14.41 -21.74
CA THR A 720 29.05 15.19 -22.35
C THR A 720 29.07 15.11 -23.88
N SER A 721 28.50 14.06 -24.48
CA SER A 721 28.49 13.83 -25.93
C SER A 721 27.19 14.23 -26.62
N VAL A 722 26.04 14.06 -25.96
CA VAL A 722 24.69 14.24 -26.51
C VAL A 722 23.98 15.45 -25.90
N GLY A 723 24.48 15.98 -24.79
CA GLY A 723 23.87 17.07 -24.03
C GLY A 723 22.90 16.57 -22.95
N PRO A 724 22.38 17.48 -22.12
CA PRO A 724 21.47 17.13 -21.03
C PRO A 724 20.12 16.66 -21.57
N ARG A 725 19.56 15.61 -20.96
CA ARG A 725 18.35 14.93 -21.44
C ARG A 725 17.30 14.83 -20.34
N ARG A 726 16.03 15.08 -20.68
CA ARG A 726 14.89 14.78 -19.81
C ARG A 726 14.65 13.27 -19.76
N ILE A 727 14.52 12.74 -18.56
CA ILE A 727 14.21 11.33 -18.30
C ILE A 727 12.69 11.22 -18.16
N GLU A 728 12.07 10.46 -19.04
CA GLU A 728 10.62 10.20 -19.02
C GLU A 728 10.33 8.78 -18.50
N SER A 729 11.30 7.86 -18.61
CA SER A 729 11.25 6.48 -18.11
C SER A 729 12.64 5.96 -17.69
N TYR A 730 12.71 4.85 -16.95
CA TYR A 730 14.01 4.26 -16.57
C TYR A 730 14.84 3.77 -17.76
N GLU A 731 14.18 3.39 -18.85
CA GLU A 731 14.85 2.97 -20.09
C GLU A 731 15.62 4.13 -20.75
N ASP A 732 15.30 5.38 -20.38
CA ASP A 732 16.04 6.56 -20.82
C ASP A 732 17.36 6.74 -20.09
N ILE A 733 17.52 6.12 -18.92
CA ILE A 733 18.74 6.19 -18.11
C ILE A 733 19.80 5.37 -18.81
N ARG A 734 20.84 6.04 -19.24
CA ARG A 734 22.00 5.39 -19.82
C ARG A 734 23.16 5.55 -18.85
N LEU A 735 23.51 4.45 -18.19
CA LEU A 735 24.66 4.39 -17.30
C LEU A 735 25.91 4.20 -18.14
#